data_AF-A0A7C3HEQ9-F1
#
_entry.id   AF-A0A7C3HEQ9-F1
#
_cell.length_a   1.000
_cell.length_b   1.000
_cell.length_c   1.000
_cell.angle_alpha   90.00
_cell.angle_beta   90.00
_cell.angle_gamma   90.00
#
_symmetry.space_group_name_H-M   'P 1'
#
loop_
_entity.id
_entity.type
_entity.pdbx_description
1 polymer ?
#
loop_
_entity_poly.entity_id
_entity_poly.type
_entity_poly.pdbx_seq_one_letter_code
_entity_poly.pdbx_strand_id
1 'polypeptide(L)'
;MRYATPHPVGSRGRLSQLAGLTLAAVLPATAETLLQEDFNTDGSVGPNPRYTITGGFKSEPPHDANNVASAADQIGPVYWARNTEVSYVGVPAPTAGRRALLAWDGAIAPGSADTLGGTPELFRLVENTVKWLAKDKPNASVTFSPNAAAAQGLADYLTLRGYAVSDDDGATSDTAYPADVIIKAPGSSPSRFAQAPQGVLVFSAADHDDMLTSSIGTTATFQPGNGTLTAPTHPVATGLPATFPVADVAYTWNLIGDILPGGATTVATMIRRIPPTVASLADVDALAAGTKQGTKTSDTVTELDFSDGSPGDWSWDYPVPGGATGLWGLVARGKLNVKAAGRYSFALGMDDGARLRVDVNKNGFGPEDNVIVEDATGGHRARYGDVTFATAGLYDFEVTFFNAGGAGGIEMSVSTQAGGGDTSAINSGSWELLGQNTGNVVLSGSIAVDVYVPTGPDEEVTVPLLVLLNGPTDTPRGSVFGGGPFSAFEGTGFFAGAALNKWNPEPIGDLGGYRTVRLRPVNVAGKENVKVTVALAATFLDFETSDFLDIIAYPQGVGGSEVRLARFSAPTGNDKYFVDIDHGNAHRLGLEFQDVTYDVPAGATSLVIEIRAATTWWNEIVGFDNIRITAGAAQPPAVSVARDGTDVVLTFTGTLQSAPAVTGPWTDVAGNPTSPLRITRANLQAAQFYRARN
;
A
#
# COMPACT_ATOMS: atom_id res chain seq x y z
N MET A 1 -52.26 54.14 32.06
CA MET A 1 -53.71 54.45 32.02
C MET A 1 -54.45 53.25 32.58
N ARG A 2 -55.12 53.40 33.74
CA ARG A 2 -56.34 52.71 34.28
C ARG A 2 -56.53 51.19 34.04
N TYR A 3 -56.92 50.28 34.95
CA TYR A 3 -57.19 50.14 36.41
C TYR A 3 -57.26 48.59 36.63
N ALA A 4 -56.58 48.00 37.63
CA ALA A 4 -57.08 47.24 38.81
C ALA A 4 -58.28 46.28 38.57
N THR A 5 -58.41 45.02 39.04
CA THR A 5 -57.94 44.21 40.22
C THR A 5 -58.68 42.82 40.15
N PRO A 6 -58.66 41.83 41.10
CA PRO A 6 -57.70 41.43 42.18
C PRO A 6 -57.49 39.88 42.43
N HIS A 7 -56.36 39.52 43.10
CA HIS A 7 -56.08 38.46 44.14
C HIS A 7 -56.44 36.95 43.97
N PRO A 8 -55.88 35.97 44.77
CA PRO A 8 -54.68 35.89 45.65
C PRO A 8 -53.89 34.53 45.64
N VAL A 9 -52.89 34.40 46.55
CA VAL A 9 -52.39 33.19 47.29
C VAL A 9 -51.13 32.43 46.80
N GLY A 10 -50.20 32.24 47.76
CA GLY A 10 -49.18 31.16 47.80
C GLY A 10 -47.77 31.61 48.24
N SER A 11 -47.52 32.10 49.46
CA SER A 11 -47.15 31.37 50.69
C SER A 11 -45.77 30.68 50.73
N ARG A 12 -44.92 31.16 51.67
CA ARG A 12 -44.04 30.44 52.65
C ARG A 12 -43.12 29.33 52.09
N GLY A 13 -41.82 29.24 52.39
CA GLY A 13 -40.96 29.41 53.58
C GLY A 13 -39.77 28.45 53.30
N ARG A 14 -38.71 28.25 54.07
CA ARG A 14 -38.18 28.67 55.37
C ARG A 14 -36.77 28.04 55.40
N LEU A 15 -35.85 28.72 56.09
CA LEU A 15 -34.73 28.16 56.87
C LEU A 15 -33.80 27.10 56.22
N SER A 16 -32.64 27.61 55.83
CA SER A 16 -31.29 27.09 56.09
C SER A 16 -31.16 26.04 57.21
N GLN A 17 -30.75 24.84 56.83
CA GLN A 17 -29.93 23.94 57.65
C GLN A 17 -28.61 23.69 56.90
N LEU A 18 -27.50 24.02 57.56
CA LEU A 18 -26.16 23.55 57.18
C LEU A 18 -26.11 22.04 57.42
N ALA A 19 -26.02 21.26 56.36
CA ALA A 19 -25.51 19.90 56.40
C ALA A 19 -24.11 19.90 55.78
N GLY A 20 -23.11 19.56 56.60
CA GLY A 20 -21.75 19.31 56.13
C GLY A 20 -21.77 18.14 55.16
N LEU A 21 -21.48 18.42 53.89
CA LEU A 21 -21.10 17.40 52.92
C LEU A 21 -19.61 17.13 53.12
N THR A 22 -19.28 16.03 53.79
CA THR A 22 -17.97 15.40 53.64
C THR A 22 -17.87 14.89 52.20
N LEU A 23 -17.18 15.66 51.36
CA LEU A 23 -16.76 15.21 50.04
C LEU A 23 -15.64 14.18 50.27
N ALA A 24 -15.99 12.89 50.25
CA ALA A 24 -14.98 11.86 50.04
C ALA A 24 -14.47 12.04 48.61
N ALA A 25 -13.37 12.76 48.46
CA ALA A 25 -12.58 12.72 47.24
C ALA A 25 -12.07 11.28 47.09
N VAL A 26 -12.80 10.45 46.36
CA VAL A 26 -12.19 9.29 45.73
C VAL A 26 -11.21 9.88 44.73
N LEU A 27 -9.94 10.01 45.14
CA LEU A 27 -8.87 10.32 44.22
C LEU A 27 -8.97 9.25 43.12
N PRO A 28 -9.12 9.62 41.84
CA PRO A 28 -9.04 8.63 40.79
C PRO A 28 -7.69 7.95 40.94
N ALA A 29 -7.70 6.61 41.03
CA ALA A 29 -6.47 5.83 40.97
C ALA A 29 -5.85 6.12 39.60
N THR A 30 -4.83 6.98 39.57
CA THR A 30 -4.04 7.23 38.36
C THR A 30 -3.32 5.95 38.00
N ALA A 31 -3.27 5.60 36.72
CA ALA A 31 -2.42 4.52 36.25
C ALA A 31 -0.99 4.73 36.77
N GLU A 32 -0.43 3.71 37.40
CA GLU A 32 0.93 3.69 37.92
C GLU A 32 1.89 3.41 36.77
N THR A 33 2.84 4.32 36.52
CA THR A 33 3.95 4.06 35.60
C THR A 33 4.98 3.17 36.28
N LEU A 34 5.13 1.94 35.78
CA LEU A 34 6.06 0.94 36.31
C LEU A 34 7.43 1.03 35.64
N LEU A 35 7.47 1.44 34.37
CA LEU A 35 8.69 1.72 33.61
C LEU A 35 8.40 2.78 32.53
N GLN A 36 9.40 3.61 32.25
CA GLN A 36 9.44 4.51 31.11
C GLN A 36 10.87 4.54 30.55
N GLU A 37 11.02 4.33 29.24
CA GLU A 37 12.28 4.51 28.51
C GLU A 37 12.07 5.53 27.38
N ASP A 38 12.80 6.64 27.45
CA ASP A 38 12.65 7.82 26.59
C ASP A 38 13.84 8.04 25.65
N PHE A 39 14.83 7.14 25.65
CA PHE A 39 16.03 7.15 24.80
C PHE A 39 16.86 8.44 24.77
N ASN A 40 16.59 9.40 25.68
CA ASN A 40 17.33 10.65 25.82
C ASN A 40 18.79 10.45 26.21
N THR A 41 19.10 9.30 26.82
CA THR A 41 20.45 8.86 27.17
C THR A 41 20.66 7.41 26.74
N ASP A 42 21.92 7.02 26.53
CA ASP A 42 22.22 5.62 26.22
C ASP A 42 21.97 4.73 27.45
N GLY A 43 20.83 4.03 27.43
CA GLY A 43 20.46 3.08 28.46
C GLY A 43 21.06 1.69 28.25
N SER A 44 21.82 1.45 27.17
CA SER A 44 22.43 0.14 26.89
C SER A 44 23.74 -0.10 27.62
N VAL A 45 24.35 0.97 28.15
CA VAL A 45 25.68 0.95 28.77
C VAL A 45 25.62 1.09 30.30
N GLY A 46 26.69 0.66 30.97
CA GLY A 46 26.86 0.77 32.41
C GLY A 46 26.50 -0.51 33.19
N PRO A 47 26.60 -0.48 34.53
CA PRO A 47 26.45 -1.67 35.37
C PRO A 47 25.01 -2.18 35.49
N ASN A 48 24.02 -1.36 35.15
CA ASN A 48 22.59 -1.68 35.21
C ASN A 48 21.89 -1.17 33.95
N PRO A 49 22.11 -1.80 32.79
CA PRO A 49 21.52 -1.34 31.53
C PRO A 49 19.98 -1.39 31.61
N ARG A 50 19.33 -0.36 31.05
CA ARG A 50 17.87 -0.25 30.95
C ARG A 50 17.32 -1.08 29.79
N TYR A 51 18.13 -1.30 28.76
CA TYR A 51 17.82 -2.15 27.62
C TYR A 51 19.09 -2.77 27.03
N THR A 52 18.92 -3.78 26.19
CA THR A 52 19.99 -4.40 25.40
C THR A 52 19.67 -4.27 23.91
N ILE A 53 20.69 -4.10 23.08
CA ILE A 53 20.56 -4.00 21.62
C ILE A 53 21.15 -5.25 21.00
N THR A 54 20.40 -5.92 20.12
CA THR A 54 20.91 -6.99 19.25
C THR A 54 21.01 -6.44 17.84
N GLY A 55 22.18 -6.57 17.22
CA GLY A 55 22.42 -6.06 15.89
C GLY A 55 22.47 -4.53 15.78
N GLY A 56 23.00 -3.84 16.80
CA GLY A 56 23.24 -2.39 16.72
C GLY A 56 24.33 -2.06 15.70
N PHE A 57 24.04 -1.15 14.77
CA PHE A 57 24.97 -0.74 13.71
C PHE A 57 24.68 0.68 13.26
N LYS A 58 25.70 1.32 12.67
CA LYS A 58 25.55 2.59 11.97
C LYS A 58 26.62 2.72 10.90
N SER A 59 26.21 3.18 9.73
CA SER A 59 27.07 3.57 8.62
C SER A 59 26.47 4.80 7.96
N GLU A 60 27.34 5.71 7.53
CA GLU A 60 26.99 6.97 6.88
C GLU A 60 27.57 6.97 5.46
N PRO A 61 26.92 7.60 4.47
CA PRO A 61 27.50 7.77 3.14
C PRO A 61 28.83 8.57 3.16
N PRO A 62 29.83 8.23 2.32
CA PRO A 62 29.86 7.04 1.46
C PRO A 62 30.11 5.76 2.27
N HIS A 63 29.34 4.71 1.99
CA HIS A 63 29.45 3.44 2.70
C HIS A 63 30.64 2.59 2.21
N ASP A 64 31.24 1.85 3.12
CA ASP A 64 32.13 0.74 2.78
C ASP A 64 31.29 -0.45 2.27
N ALA A 65 31.50 -0.83 1.01
CA ALA A 65 30.80 -1.94 0.37
C ALA A 65 31.05 -3.31 1.05
N ASN A 66 32.12 -3.44 1.84
CA ASN A 66 32.34 -4.63 2.66
C ASN A 66 31.39 -4.70 3.86
N ASN A 67 30.85 -3.55 4.31
CA ASN A 67 29.99 -3.45 5.48
C ASN A 67 28.52 -3.27 5.11
N VAL A 68 28.21 -2.66 3.96
CA VAL A 68 26.85 -2.38 3.50
C VAL A 68 26.61 -3.02 2.13
N ALA A 69 25.66 -3.94 2.05
CA ALA A 69 25.16 -4.50 0.80
C ALA A 69 24.49 -3.41 -0.04
N SER A 70 24.69 -3.45 -1.36
CA SER A 70 24.16 -2.43 -2.28
C SER A 70 24.54 -1.00 -1.84
N ALA A 71 25.76 -0.81 -1.33
CA ALA A 71 26.25 0.46 -0.77
C ALA A 71 26.01 1.69 -1.66
N ALA A 72 26.06 1.54 -2.99
CA ALA A 72 25.80 2.62 -3.94
C ALA A 72 24.33 3.07 -3.97
N ASP A 73 23.40 2.19 -3.60
CA ASP A 73 21.97 2.47 -3.54
C ASP A 73 21.53 2.97 -2.15
N GLN A 74 22.37 2.80 -1.13
CA GLN A 74 22.14 3.32 0.22
C GLN A 74 22.68 4.75 0.31
N ILE A 75 21.94 5.72 -0.23
CA ILE A 75 22.38 7.12 -0.30
C ILE A 75 22.12 7.91 1.00
N GLY A 76 21.42 7.31 1.96
CA GLY A 76 21.25 7.83 3.32
C GLY A 76 21.84 6.88 4.37
N PRO A 77 21.76 7.24 5.66
CA PRO A 77 22.33 6.44 6.74
C PRO A 77 21.71 5.03 6.82
N VAL A 78 22.54 4.02 7.11
CA VAL A 78 22.12 2.64 7.40
C VAL A 78 22.38 2.37 8.88
N TYR A 79 21.34 2.15 9.69
CA TYR A 79 21.50 2.14 11.14
C TYR A 79 20.40 1.39 11.90
N TRP A 80 20.74 0.94 13.10
CA TRP A 80 19.85 0.54 14.18
C TRP A 80 20.40 1.14 15.47
N ALA A 81 20.00 2.38 15.74
CA ALA A 81 20.65 3.23 16.74
C ALA A 81 19.72 4.35 17.23
N ARG A 82 20.16 5.07 18.26
CA ARG A 82 19.52 6.33 18.66
C ARG A 82 19.76 7.43 17.64
N ASN A 83 18.79 8.31 17.44
CA ASN A 83 18.88 9.46 16.54
C ASN A 83 20.10 10.35 16.80
N THR A 84 20.54 10.48 18.06
CA THR A 84 21.71 11.28 18.45
C THR A 84 23.05 10.70 18.00
N GLU A 85 23.05 9.48 17.46
CA GLU A 85 24.25 8.74 17.10
C GLU A 85 24.51 8.67 15.59
N VAL A 86 23.60 9.20 14.79
CA VAL A 86 23.64 9.29 13.33
C VAL A 86 23.44 10.75 12.90
N SER A 87 23.87 11.07 11.69
CA SER A 87 23.88 12.44 11.18
C SER A 87 22.48 13.00 10.95
N TYR A 88 21.53 12.13 10.59
CA TYR A 88 20.15 12.49 10.27
C TYR A 88 19.24 11.26 10.38
N VAL A 89 17.99 11.47 10.83
CA VAL A 89 16.94 10.45 10.85
C VAL A 89 15.70 10.99 10.15
N GLY A 90 15.35 10.36 9.04
CA GLY A 90 14.26 10.76 8.16
C GLY A 90 14.71 10.71 6.71
N VAL A 91 13.89 11.27 5.81
CA VAL A 91 14.29 11.50 4.41
C VAL A 91 14.68 12.96 4.22
N PRO A 92 15.85 13.28 3.65
CA PRO A 92 16.31 14.66 3.53
C PRO A 92 15.32 15.52 2.75
N ALA A 93 14.90 16.64 3.36
CA ALA A 93 13.99 17.62 2.80
C ALA A 93 14.55 19.04 3.02
N PRO A 94 14.26 20.04 2.16
CA PRO A 94 13.52 19.94 0.89
C PRO A 94 14.25 19.10 -0.17
N THR A 95 13.68 18.99 -1.38
CA THR A 95 14.40 18.41 -2.53
C THR A 95 15.81 19.01 -2.67
N ALA A 96 16.81 18.19 -3.02
CA ALA A 96 18.19 18.69 -3.16
C ALA A 96 18.37 19.62 -4.38
N GLY A 97 17.52 19.44 -5.40
CA GLY A 97 17.42 20.29 -6.59
C GLY A 97 16.00 20.24 -7.16
N ARG A 98 15.76 20.92 -8.29
CA ARG A 98 14.47 20.81 -9.00
C ARG A 98 14.28 19.36 -9.48
N ARG A 99 13.05 18.85 -9.44
CA ARG A 99 12.70 17.53 -9.97
C ARG A 99 11.59 17.64 -11.00
N ALA A 100 11.63 16.79 -12.01
CA ALA A 100 10.55 16.56 -12.95
C ALA A 100 10.29 15.06 -13.06
N LEU A 101 9.03 14.66 -13.05
CA LEU A 101 8.60 13.31 -13.38
C LEU A 101 7.90 13.39 -14.73
N LEU A 102 8.28 12.53 -15.67
CA LEU A 102 7.76 12.51 -17.03
C LEU A 102 7.22 11.13 -17.33
N ALA A 103 5.95 11.05 -17.74
CA ALA A 103 5.46 9.82 -18.33
C ALA A 103 6.09 9.67 -19.73
N TRP A 104 6.91 8.64 -19.92
CA TRP A 104 7.73 8.51 -21.13
C TRP A 104 8.07 7.05 -21.46
N ASP A 105 8.38 6.82 -22.74
CA ASP A 105 9.01 5.60 -23.24
C ASP A 105 10.32 6.01 -23.93
N GLY A 106 11.42 5.34 -23.58
CA GLY A 106 12.76 5.60 -24.17
C GLY A 106 12.80 5.45 -25.69
N ALA A 107 11.85 4.74 -26.31
CA ALA A 107 11.72 4.58 -27.74
C ALA A 107 11.07 5.78 -28.45
N ILE A 108 10.52 6.76 -27.72
CA ILE A 108 9.90 7.94 -28.33
C ILE A 108 10.97 8.80 -29.01
N ALA A 109 10.82 8.97 -30.32
CA ALA A 109 11.59 9.88 -31.15
C ALA A 109 10.69 10.98 -31.73
N PRO A 110 11.25 12.14 -32.15
CA PRO A 110 10.47 13.18 -32.79
C PRO A 110 9.77 12.66 -34.05
N GLY A 111 8.44 12.76 -34.07
CA GLY A 111 7.62 12.48 -35.24
C GLY A 111 7.70 13.61 -36.28
N SER A 112 7.37 13.27 -37.51
CA SER A 112 7.25 14.18 -38.64
C SER A 112 6.02 13.82 -39.49
N ALA A 113 5.76 14.55 -40.57
CA ALA A 113 4.68 14.19 -41.49
C ALA A 113 4.84 12.77 -42.09
N ASP A 114 6.07 12.27 -42.18
CA ASP A 114 6.41 11.00 -42.81
C ASP A 114 6.94 9.95 -41.80
N THR A 115 6.98 10.28 -40.51
CA THR A 115 7.54 9.39 -39.47
C THR A 115 6.70 9.49 -38.22
N LEU A 116 6.10 8.37 -37.82
CA LEU A 116 5.33 8.29 -36.59
C LEU A 116 6.26 8.49 -35.38
N GLY A 117 5.79 9.20 -34.35
CA GLY A 117 6.58 9.53 -33.18
C GLY A 117 5.89 10.47 -32.18
N GLY A 118 6.69 11.00 -31.25
CA GLY A 118 6.24 12.06 -30.34
C GLY A 118 6.13 13.40 -31.07
N THR A 119 5.12 14.19 -30.74
CA THR A 119 4.84 15.43 -31.48
C THR A 119 5.82 16.56 -31.18
N PRO A 120 5.92 17.59 -32.05
CA PRO A 120 6.72 18.78 -31.78
C PRO A 120 6.35 19.47 -30.46
N GLU A 121 5.07 19.49 -30.09
CA GLU A 121 4.57 20.05 -28.82
C GLU A 121 5.06 19.24 -27.62
N LEU A 122 5.05 17.91 -27.69
CA LEU A 122 5.59 17.04 -26.64
C LEU A 122 7.08 17.31 -26.43
N PHE A 123 7.88 17.32 -27.50
CA PHE A 123 9.32 17.58 -27.40
C PHE A 123 9.63 19.00 -26.91
N ARG A 124 8.82 19.99 -27.27
CA ARG A 124 8.94 21.35 -26.74
C ARG A 124 8.59 21.44 -25.25
N LEU A 125 7.60 20.68 -24.78
CA LEU A 125 7.30 20.56 -23.35
C LEU A 125 8.50 19.99 -22.57
N VAL A 126 9.12 18.93 -23.10
CA VAL A 126 10.32 18.32 -22.51
C VAL A 126 11.52 19.28 -22.57
N GLU A 127 11.75 19.98 -23.68
CA GLU A 127 12.81 21.01 -23.79
C GLU A 127 12.65 22.12 -22.75
N ASN A 128 11.43 22.65 -22.61
CA ASN A 128 11.13 23.66 -21.62
C ASN A 128 11.36 23.14 -20.19
N THR A 129 11.10 21.86 -19.94
CA THR A 129 11.37 21.18 -18.66
C THR A 129 12.87 21.12 -18.39
N VAL A 130 13.67 20.65 -19.34
CA VAL A 130 15.14 20.60 -19.23
C VAL A 130 15.71 22.00 -19.01
N LYS A 131 15.19 23.01 -19.71
CA LYS A 131 15.58 24.42 -19.52
C LYS A 131 15.26 24.91 -18.10
N TRP A 132 14.10 24.57 -17.57
CA TRP A 132 13.71 24.91 -16.20
C TRP A 132 14.59 24.19 -15.16
N LEU A 133 14.89 22.90 -15.35
CA LEU A 133 15.82 22.15 -14.51
C LEU A 133 17.23 22.77 -14.52
N ALA A 134 17.71 23.19 -15.69
CA ALA A 134 18.98 23.88 -15.90
C ALA A 134 19.00 25.35 -15.43
N LYS A 135 17.89 25.87 -14.90
CA LYS A 135 17.72 27.29 -14.51
C LYS A 135 18.09 28.26 -15.64
N ASP A 136 17.63 27.96 -16.86
CA ASP A 136 17.85 28.75 -18.08
C ASP A 136 19.34 28.89 -18.47
N LYS A 137 20.24 28.04 -17.95
CA LYS A 137 21.65 28.09 -18.31
C LYS A 137 21.84 27.78 -19.81
N PRO A 138 22.52 28.65 -20.57
CA PRO A 138 22.81 28.39 -21.99
C PRO A 138 23.82 27.24 -22.12
N ASN A 139 23.64 26.39 -23.14
CA ASN A 139 24.49 25.23 -23.43
C ASN A 139 24.67 24.31 -22.20
N ALA A 140 23.60 24.11 -21.43
CA ALA A 140 23.63 23.28 -20.24
C ALA A 140 24.08 21.84 -20.57
N SER A 141 24.85 21.23 -19.67
CA SER A 141 25.20 19.81 -19.77
C SER A 141 24.05 18.93 -19.28
N VAL A 142 23.71 17.92 -20.05
CA VAL A 142 22.61 16.98 -19.78
C VAL A 142 23.17 15.56 -19.78
N THR A 143 23.18 14.92 -18.61
CA THR A 143 23.65 13.54 -18.48
C THR A 143 22.47 12.58 -18.44
N PHE A 144 22.53 11.51 -19.22
CA PHE A 144 21.54 10.44 -19.20
C PHE A 144 22.06 9.26 -18.38
N SER A 145 21.23 8.77 -17.45
CA SER A 145 21.48 7.58 -16.64
C SER A 145 20.49 6.48 -17.01
N PRO A 146 20.93 5.28 -17.45
CA PRO A 146 22.32 4.84 -17.53
C PRO A 146 23.14 5.45 -18.68
N ASN A 147 22.49 5.85 -19.79
CA ASN A 147 23.16 6.42 -20.96
C ASN A 147 22.14 7.03 -21.93
N ALA A 148 22.62 7.79 -22.92
CA ALA A 148 21.79 8.45 -23.93
C ALA A 148 20.96 7.47 -24.77
N ALA A 149 21.45 6.24 -24.99
CA ALA A 149 20.73 5.23 -25.77
C ALA A 149 19.43 4.76 -25.09
N ALA A 150 19.31 4.92 -23.76
CA ALA A 150 18.08 4.65 -23.03
C ALA A 150 16.92 5.59 -23.40
N ALA A 151 17.20 6.74 -24.03
CA ALA A 151 16.21 7.63 -24.64
C ALA A 151 16.80 8.37 -25.84
N GLN A 152 17.28 7.62 -26.84
CA GLN A 152 18.07 8.14 -27.96
C GLN A 152 17.37 9.31 -28.68
N GLY A 153 16.06 9.19 -28.94
CA GLY A 153 15.29 10.24 -29.61
C GLY A 153 15.29 11.58 -28.86
N LEU A 154 15.27 11.55 -27.52
CA LEU A 154 15.39 12.75 -26.69
C LEU A 154 16.82 13.28 -26.65
N ALA A 155 17.81 12.40 -26.54
CA ALA A 155 19.23 12.78 -26.54
C ALA A 155 19.64 13.50 -27.84
N ASP A 156 19.22 12.96 -28.99
CA ASP A 156 19.47 13.56 -30.32
C ASP A 156 18.77 14.91 -30.45
N TYR A 157 17.52 14.98 -29.99
CA TYR A 157 16.75 16.23 -29.98
C TYR A 157 17.45 17.31 -29.15
N LEU A 158 17.87 17.02 -27.92
CA LEU A 158 18.56 17.99 -27.06
C LEU A 158 19.92 18.42 -27.64
N THR A 159 20.68 17.48 -28.24
CA THR A 159 21.94 17.80 -28.91
C THR A 159 21.73 18.82 -30.05
N LEU A 160 20.69 18.61 -30.88
CA LEU A 160 20.33 19.53 -31.97
C LEU A 160 19.93 20.92 -31.46
N ARG A 161 19.40 21.01 -30.24
CA ARG A 161 19.03 22.27 -29.57
C ARG A 161 20.18 22.95 -28.84
N GLY A 162 21.39 22.37 -28.87
CA GLY A 162 22.63 22.96 -28.35
C GLY A 162 22.97 22.56 -26.91
N TYR A 163 22.32 21.56 -26.34
CA TYR A 163 22.70 20.99 -25.05
C TYR A 163 23.92 20.07 -25.21
N ALA A 164 24.78 20.03 -24.19
CA ALA A 164 25.93 19.14 -24.15
C ALA A 164 25.53 17.80 -23.51
N VAL A 165 25.19 16.81 -24.34
CA VAL A 165 24.71 15.50 -23.88
C VAL A 165 25.88 14.56 -23.56
N SER A 166 25.78 13.83 -22.45
CA SER A 166 26.75 12.80 -22.06
C SER A 166 26.07 11.59 -21.42
N ASP A 167 26.81 10.48 -21.35
CA ASP A 167 26.42 9.30 -20.58
C ASP A 167 26.81 9.46 -19.11
N ASP A 168 26.13 8.70 -18.27
CA ASP A 168 26.43 8.52 -16.85
C ASP A 168 27.61 7.56 -16.68
N ASP A 169 28.59 7.92 -15.84
CA ASP A 169 29.86 7.18 -15.72
C ASP A 169 29.79 5.94 -14.80
N GLY A 170 28.66 5.69 -14.17
CA GLY A 170 28.50 4.55 -13.25
C GLY A 170 29.17 4.71 -11.89
N ALA A 171 30.01 5.72 -11.65
CA ALA A 171 30.90 5.76 -10.49
C ALA A 171 30.94 7.08 -9.70
N THR A 172 30.74 8.24 -10.34
CA THR A 172 30.79 9.53 -9.64
C THR A 172 29.60 9.69 -8.70
N SER A 173 29.86 10.18 -7.48
CA SER A 173 28.81 10.45 -6.49
C SER A 173 27.80 11.47 -7.02
N ASP A 174 26.54 11.19 -6.75
CA ASP A 174 25.37 12.00 -7.05
C ASP A 174 25.48 13.47 -6.60
N THR A 175 26.04 13.71 -5.42
CA THR A 175 26.23 15.07 -4.87
C THR A 175 27.36 15.85 -5.53
N ALA A 176 28.23 15.19 -6.27
CA ALA A 176 29.41 15.77 -6.93
C ALA A 176 29.36 15.68 -8.46
N TYR A 177 28.27 15.18 -9.04
CA TYR A 177 28.20 14.89 -10.48
C TYR A 177 28.28 16.18 -11.33
N PRO A 178 29.17 16.27 -12.35
CA PRO A 178 29.42 17.50 -13.10
C PRO A 178 28.40 17.74 -14.24
N ALA A 179 27.11 17.73 -13.91
CA ALA A 179 26.01 18.02 -14.85
C ALA A 179 25.21 19.25 -14.42
N ASP A 180 24.49 19.88 -15.36
CA ASP A 180 23.46 20.87 -15.02
C ASP A 180 22.08 20.19 -14.84
N VAL A 181 21.80 19.20 -15.69
CA VAL A 181 20.59 18.37 -15.66
C VAL A 181 20.95 16.91 -15.77
N ILE A 182 20.23 16.09 -15.02
CA ILE A 182 20.32 14.62 -15.08
C ILE A 182 18.98 14.08 -15.56
N ILE A 183 19.01 13.16 -16.51
CA ILE A 183 17.86 12.43 -17.01
C ILE A 183 17.98 10.97 -16.56
N LYS A 184 17.17 10.56 -15.59
CA LYS A 184 17.10 9.20 -15.04
C LYS A 184 16.07 8.38 -15.81
N ALA A 185 16.57 7.50 -16.67
CA ALA A 185 15.82 6.49 -17.40
C ALA A 185 15.82 5.15 -16.62
N PRO A 186 15.01 4.16 -17.06
CA PRO A 186 15.12 2.79 -16.58
C PRO A 186 16.50 2.18 -16.86
N GLY A 187 16.97 1.29 -15.97
CA GLY A 187 18.18 0.48 -16.21
C GLY A 187 19.46 0.93 -15.51
N SER A 188 19.40 1.92 -14.62
CA SER A 188 20.49 2.27 -13.68
C SER A 188 20.04 2.14 -12.23
N SER A 189 21.00 2.19 -11.29
CA SER A 189 20.76 2.17 -9.83
C SER A 189 19.55 3.04 -9.43
N PRO A 190 18.56 2.50 -8.68
CA PRO A 190 17.29 3.18 -8.45
C PRO A 190 17.44 4.53 -7.75
N SER A 191 18.24 4.59 -6.69
CA SER A 191 18.44 5.78 -5.85
C SER A 191 19.52 6.75 -6.38
N ARG A 192 20.21 6.43 -7.48
CA ARG A 192 21.49 7.05 -7.89
C ARG A 192 21.53 8.58 -7.89
N PHE A 193 20.43 9.28 -8.08
CA PHE A 193 20.42 10.75 -8.11
C PHE A 193 19.34 11.38 -7.23
N ALA A 194 18.85 10.66 -6.22
CA ALA A 194 17.77 11.19 -5.37
C ALA A 194 18.22 12.45 -4.60
N GLN A 195 19.48 12.48 -4.12
CA GLN A 195 20.08 13.60 -3.40
C GLN A 195 20.94 14.53 -4.29
N ALA A 196 20.89 14.36 -5.61
CA ALA A 196 21.65 15.21 -6.54
C ALA A 196 21.21 16.69 -6.44
N PRO A 197 22.13 17.66 -6.22
CA PRO A 197 21.80 19.08 -6.16
C PRO A 197 21.38 19.68 -7.52
N GLN A 198 21.66 18.97 -8.61
CA GLN A 198 21.28 19.31 -9.99
C GLN A 198 19.76 19.20 -10.19
N GLY A 199 19.28 19.72 -11.32
CA GLY A 199 17.94 19.42 -11.78
C GLY A 199 17.86 17.98 -12.29
N VAL A 200 16.86 17.21 -11.86
CA VAL A 200 16.69 15.81 -12.29
C VAL A 200 15.33 15.63 -12.96
N LEU A 201 15.32 15.04 -14.15
CA LEU A 201 14.12 14.50 -14.80
C LEU A 201 14.14 12.99 -14.65
N VAL A 202 13.07 12.40 -14.13
CA VAL A 202 12.93 10.95 -13.95
C VAL A 202 11.80 10.45 -14.86
N PHE A 203 12.05 9.37 -15.60
CA PHE A 203 11.02 8.59 -16.30
C PHE A 203 11.25 7.09 -16.11
N SER A 204 11.49 6.66 -14.87
CA SER A 204 11.55 5.24 -14.52
C SER A 204 10.43 4.96 -13.54
N ALA A 205 9.38 4.29 -14.01
CA ALA A 205 8.20 4.02 -13.19
C ALA A 205 8.56 3.28 -11.91
N ALA A 206 9.50 2.34 -11.99
CA ALA A 206 9.93 1.52 -10.86
C ALA A 206 10.82 2.25 -9.84
N ASP A 207 11.38 3.43 -10.16
CA ASP A 207 12.36 4.10 -9.30
C ASP A 207 11.85 5.44 -8.71
N HIS A 208 10.57 5.79 -8.89
CA HIS A 208 10.10 7.14 -8.52
C HIS A 208 10.18 7.44 -7.02
N ASP A 209 9.92 6.44 -6.18
CA ASP A 209 9.98 6.47 -4.72
C ASP A 209 11.42 6.38 -4.21
N ASP A 210 12.26 5.56 -4.82
CA ASP A 210 13.71 5.56 -4.61
C ASP A 210 14.35 6.92 -4.94
N MET A 211 13.82 7.59 -5.97
CA MET A 211 14.20 8.95 -6.34
C MET A 211 13.52 10.03 -5.48
N LEU A 212 12.67 9.64 -4.52
CA LEU A 212 11.94 10.51 -3.59
C LEU A 212 11.00 11.51 -4.29
N THR A 213 10.44 11.13 -5.44
CA THR A 213 9.66 12.02 -6.31
C THR A 213 8.15 11.75 -6.30
N SER A 214 7.72 10.49 -6.20
CA SER A 214 6.34 10.05 -6.02
C SER A 214 6.33 8.63 -5.45
N SER A 215 5.15 8.05 -5.21
CA SER A 215 5.05 6.59 -5.07
C SER A 215 5.58 5.88 -6.33
N ILE A 216 5.85 4.57 -6.22
CA ILE A 216 6.15 3.74 -7.37
C ILE A 216 5.08 3.93 -8.47
N GLY A 217 5.55 4.00 -9.71
CA GLY A 217 4.72 4.07 -10.92
C GLY A 217 4.43 2.68 -11.49
N THR A 218 3.76 2.66 -12.63
CA THR A 218 3.50 1.42 -13.38
C THR A 218 3.85 1.60 -14.86
N THR A 219 4.01 0.50 -15.59
CA THR A 219 4.15 0.56 -17.05
C THR A 219 2.83 0.19 -17.72
N ALA A 220 2.54 0.84 -18.85
CA ALA A 220 1.36 0.50 -19.65
C ALA A 220 1.60 0.78 -21.13
N THR A 221 1.22 -0.16 -22.00
CA THR A 221 1.30 0.02 -23.45
C THR A 221 0.00 0.59 -23.98
N PHE A 222 0.04 1.80 -24.56
CA PHE A 222 -1.13 2.41 -25.20
C PHE A 222 -0.70 3.54 -26.15
N GLN A 223 -1.56 3.82 -27.14
CA GLN A 223 -1.48 5.06 -27.90
C GLN A 223 -2.11 6.18 -27.08
N PRO A 224 -1.37 7.24 -26.74
CA PRO A 224 -1.92 8.33 -25.95
C PRO A 224 -2.95 9.11 -26.77
N GLY A 225 -3.99 9.61 -26.10
CA GLY A 225 -4.83 10.67 -26.63
C GLY A 225 -4.14 12.03 -26.53
N ASN A 226 -4.95 13.10 -26.55
CA ASN A 226 -4.41 14.45 -26.41
C ASN A 226 -3.87 14.71 -24.99
N GLY A 227 -2.78 15.47 -24.95
CA GLY A 227 -2.26 16.10 -23.75
C GLY A 227 -3.00 17.39 -23.45
N THR A 228 -3.14 17.72 -22.17
CA THR A 228 -3.78 18.96 -21.70
C THR A 228 -2.88 19.66 -20.68
N LEU A 229 -2.67 20.97 -20.85
CA LEU A 229 -1.95 21.79 -19.88
C LEU A 229 -2.83 22.10 -18.68
N THR A 230 -2.37 21.74 -17.49
CA THR A 230 -3.04 22.01 -16.21
C THR A 230 -2.41 23.20 -15.48
N ALA A 231 -1.18 23.58 -15.82
CA ALA A 231 -0.49 24.76 -15.28
C ALA A 231 0.03 25.69 -16.40
N PRO A 232 -0.86 26.34 -17.18
CA PRO A 232 -0.47 27.09 -18.38
C PRO A 232 0.39 28.33 -18.12
N THR A 233 0.41 28.83 -16.88
CA THR A 233 1.26 29.97 -16.47
C THR A 233 2.65 29.54 -16.01
N HIS A 234 2.91 28.25 -15.84
CA HIS A 234 4.22 27.77 -15.45
C HIS A 234 5.21 27.97 -16.62
N PRO A 235 6.48 28.38 -16.39
CA PRO A 235 7.45 28.60 -17.47
C PRO A 235 7.59 27.41 -18.42
N VAL A 236 7.43 26.19 -17.91
CA VAL A 236 7.50 24.96 -18.70
C VAL A 236 6.39 24.85 -19.76
N ALA A 237 5.23 25.46 -19.53
CA ALA A 237 4.11 25.49 -20.46
C ALA A 237 4.24 26.55 -21.57
N THR A 238 5.30 27.36 -21.56
CA THR A 238 5.42 28.53 -22.44
C THR A 238 5.46 28.15 -23.92
N GLY A 239 4.55 28.75 -24.69
CA GLY A 239 4.49 28.58 -26.15
C GLY A 239 3.85 27.27 -26.61
N LEU A 240 3.17 26.55 -25.71
CA LEU A 240 2.38 25.36 -26.02
C LEU A 240 0.89 25.71 -26.05
N PRO A 241 0.09 25.06 -26.92
CA PRO A 241 -1.36 25.18 -26.89
C PRO A 241 -1.94 24.48 -25.65
N ALA A 242 -3.15 24.88 -25.23
CA ALA A 242 -3.82 24.29 -24.06
C ALA A 242 -4.03 22.77 -24.17
N THR A 243 -4.25 22.29 -25.39
CA THR A 243 -4.33 20.87 -25.73
C THR A 243 -3.45 20.58 -26.94
N PHE A 244 -2.74 19.45 -26.94
CA PHE A 244 -1.85 19.04 -28.03
C PHE A 244 -1.86 17.51 -28.20
N PRO A 245 -1.67 16.99 -29.41
CA PRO A 245 -1.41 15.56 -29.60
C PRO A 245 -0.10 15.16 -28.90
N VAL A 246 -0.06 14.02 -28.19
CA VAL A 246 1.15 13.57 -27.48
C VAL A 246 2.05 12.73 -28.41
N ALA A 247 1.49 11.66 -28.96
CA ALA A 247 2.15 10.80 -29.94
C ALA A 247 1.08 10.13 -30.84
N ASP A 248 1.47 9.66 -32.01
CA ASP A 248 0.58 9.06 -33.01
C ASP A 248 0.67 7.53 -33.08
N VAL A 249 1.37 6.90 -32.13
CA VAL A 249 1.61 5.44 -32.04
C VAL A 249 1.56 5.00 -30.58
N ALA A 250 1.31 3.70 -30.37
CA ALA A 250 1.42 3.07 -29.06
C ALA A 250 2.87 2.97 -28.58
N TYR A 251 3.08 3.35 -27.31
CA TYR A 251 4.35 3.21 -26.60
C TYR A 251 4.13 2.49 -25.27
N THR A 252 5.19 1.94 -24.70
CA THR A 252 5.22 1.38 -23.33
C THR A 252 5.60 2.48 -22.35
N TRP A 253 4.58 3.19 -21.87
CA TRP A 253 4.75 4.34 -21.00
C TRP A 253 5.19 3.92 -19.61
N ASN A 254 6.25 4.54 -19.10
CA ASN A 254 6.54 4.60 -17.67
C ASN A 254 5.65 5.66 -17.05
N LEU A 255 4.58 5.27 -16.34
CA LEU A 255 3.63 6.19 -15.74
C LEU A 255 4.11 6.71 -14.38
N ILE A 256 3.68 7.92 -14.04
CA ILE A 256 3.97 8.58 -12.75
C ILE A 256 3.13 7.91 -11.65
N GLY A 257 3.70 7.74 -10.45
CA GLY A 257 2.99 7.15 -9.32
C GLY A 257 1.83 8.01 -8.82
N ASP A 258 0.84 7.35 -8.22
CA ASP A 258 -0.44 7.97 -7.86
C ASP A 258 -0.36 8.91 -6.65
N ILE A 259 0.67 8.78 -5.80
CA ILE A 259 0.87 9.64 -4.64
C ILE A 259 2.03 10.60 -4.89
N LEU A 260 1.71 11.89 -4.97
CA LEU A 260 2.67 12.97 -5.15
C LEU A 260 2.98 13.69 -3.83
N PRO A 261 4.20 14.21 -3.63
CA PRO A 261 4.51 15.04 -2.48
C PRO A 261 3.74 16.37 -2.50
N GLY A 262 3.53 16.93 -1.30
CA GLY A 262 2.82 18.21 -1.15
C GLY A 262 3.49 19.35 -1.93
N GLY A 263 2.71 20.11 -2.69
CA GLY A 263 3.24 21.21 -3.50
C GLY A 263 3.79 20.80 -4.88
N ALA A 264 3.67 19.52 -5.26
CA ALA A 264 3.91 19.09 -6.63
C ALA A 264 2.99 19.84 -7.62
N THR A 265 3.52 20.18 -8.79
CA THR A 265 2.76 20.85 -9.87
C THR A 265 2.62 19.91 -11.05
N THR A 266 1.43 19.37 -11.28
CA THR A 266 1.09 18.72 -12.55
C THR A 266 0.98 19.80 -13.62
N VAL A 267 1.89 19.79 -14.59
CA VAL A 267 1.93 20.79 -15.69
C VAL A 267 1.12 20.32 -16.88
N ALA A 268 1.17 19.03 -17.18
CA ALA A 268 0.42 18.42 -18.25
C ALA A 268 -0.11 17.04 -17.84
N THR A 269 -1.28 16.70 -18.38
CA THR A 269 -1.87 15.36 -18.34
C THR A 269 -1.99 14.81 -19.75
N MET A 270 -2.24 13.51 -19.89
CA MET A 270 -2.62 12.88 -21.15
C MET A 270 -3.77 11.91 -20.94
N ILE A 271 -4.52 11.63 -22.01
CA ILE A 271 -5.56 10.60 -22.01
C ILE A 271 -4.92 9.24 -22.32
N ARG A 272 -5.08 8.28 -21.40
CA ARG A 272 -4.86 6.86 -21.64
C ARG A 272 -6.19 6.23 -22.04
N ARG A 273 -6.22 5.56 -23.18
CA ARG A 273 -7.36 4.74 -23.60
C ARG A 273 -7.14 3.30 -23.21
N ILE A 274 -8.08 2.74 -22.47
CA ILE A 274 -8.08 1.35 -22.03
C ILE A 274 -9.17 0.62 -22.83
N PRO A 275 -8.80 -0.27 -23.77
CA PRO A 275 -9.78 -1.06 -24.50
C PRO A 275 -10.65 -1.92 -23.57
N PRO A 276 -11.85 -2.33 -23.98
CA PRO A 276 -12.66 -3.29 -23.20
C PRO A 276 -11.87 -4.56 -22.86
N THR A 277 -11.80 -4.93 -21.58
CA THR A 277 -11.05 -6.09 -21.07
C THR A 277 -11.92 -7.08 -20.31
N VAL A 278 -11.37 -8.26 -20.03
CA VAL A 278 -11.90 -9.24 -19.07
C VAL A 278 -10.72 -9.89 -18.35
N ALA A 279 -10.38 -9.40 -17.16
CA ALA A 279 -9.13 -9.73 -16.49
C ALA A 279 -9.31 -10.25 -15.06
N SER A 280 -10.55 -10.54 -14.67
CA SER A 280 -10.90 -11.07 -13.36
C SER A 280 -12.19 -11.86 -13.41
N LEU A 281 -12.44 -12.70 -12.40
CA LEU A 281 -13.72 -13.39 -12.21
C LEU A 281 -14.86 -12.38 -12.04
N ALA A 282 -14.59 -11.24 -11.38
CA ALA A 282 -15.56 -10.16 -11.22
C ALA A 282 -15.98 -9.56 -12.57
N ASP A 283 -15.07 -9.43 -13.53
CA ASP A 283 -15.40 -8.97 -14.88
C ASP A 283 -16.34 -9.95 -15.61
N VAL A 284 -16.08 -11.26 -15.48
CA VAL A 284 -16.93 -12.30 -16.09
C VAL A 284 -18.30 -12.32 -15.45
N ASP A 285 -18.37 -12.24 -14.12
CA ASP A 285 -19.63 -12.13 -13.38
C ASP A 285 -20.40 -10.85 -13.82
N ALA A 286 -19.70 -9.73 -14.03
CA ALA A 286 -20.30 -8.47 -14.50
C ALA A 286 -20.80 -8.54 -15.95
N LEU A 287 -20.07 -9.23 -16.84
CA LEU A 287 -20.48 -9.53 -18.22
C LEU A 287 -21.73 -10.43 -18.23
N ALA A 288 -21.73 -11.48 -17.41
CA ALA A 288 -22.87 -12.39 -17.27
C ALA A 288 -24.11 -11.70 -16.68
N ALA A 289 -23.92 -10.75 -15.76
CA ALA A 289 -24.98 -9.91 -15.19
C ALA A 289 -25.44 -8.78 -16.13
N GLY A 290 -24.72 -8.53 -17.24
CA GLY A 290 -25.01 -7.43 -18.17
C GLY A 290 -24.65 -6.03 -17.63
N THR A 291 -23.86 -5.95 -16.57
CA THR A 291 -23.36 -4.69 -15.99
C THR A 291 -22.06 -4.21 -16.64
N LYS A 292 -21.30 -5.13 -17.26
CA LYS A 292 -20.20 -4.85 -18.18
C LYS A 292 -20.65 -5.17 -19.61
N GLN A 293 -20.30 -4.31 -20.58
CA GLN A 293 -20.68 -4.52 -21.98
C GLN A 293 -19.89 -5.67 -22.60
N GLY A 294 -20.58 -6.56 -23.30
CA GLY A 294 -19.97 -7.69 -23.97
C GLY A 294 -20.94 -8.36 -24.93
N THR A 295 -20.38 -9.10 -25.89
CA THR A 295 -21.16 -10.00 -26.74
C THR A 295 -21.16 -11.39 -26.14
N LYS A 296 -22.35 -11.98 -26.00
CA LYS A 296 -22.55 -13.32 -25.46
C LYS A 296 -22.78 -14.31 -26.59
N THR A 297 -22.07 -15.45 -26.54
CA THR A 297 -22.37 -16.65 -27.33
C THR A 297 -22.70 -17.79 -26.38
N SER A 298 -23.77 -18.54 -26.67
CA SER A 298 -24.19 -19.69 -25.86
C SER A 298 -24.07 -20.98 -26.65
N ASP A 299 -23.63 -22.05 -25.98
CA ASP A 299 -23.54 -23.39 -26.55
C ASP A 299 -23.83 -24.46 -25.48
N THR A 300 -23.85 -25.73 -25.88
CA THR A 300 -24.00 -26.89 -25.00
C THR A 300 -23.01 -27.99 -25.39
N VAL A 301 -22.20 -28.40 -24.42
CA VAL A 301 -21.11 -29.37 -24.63
C VAL A 301 -21.22 -30.57 -23.70
N THR A 302 -20.48 -31.64 -24.00
CA THR A 302 -20.41 -32.85 -23.18
C THR A 302 -19.13 -32.93 -22.34
N GLU A 303 -18.18 -32.05 -22.59
CA GLU A 303 -16.87 -31.99 -21.93
C GLU A 303 -16.53 -30.52 -21.67
N LEU A 304 -15.89 -30.20 -20.54
CA LEU A 304 -15.38 -28.85 -20.28
C LEU A 304 -13.88 -28.82 -20.57
N ASP A 305 -13.56 -28.54 -21.82
CA ASP A 305 -12.21 -28.53 -22.36
C ASP A 305 -12.19 -27.53 -23.53
N PHE A 306 -11.65 -26.33 -23.30
CA PHE A 306 -11.63 -25.27 -24.29
C PHE A 306 -10.26 -24.60 -24.35
N SER A 307 -9.82 -24.25 -25.55
CA SER A 307 -8.63 -23.44 -25.79
C SER A 307 -8.79 -22.55 -27.02
N ASP A 308 -8.17 -21.37 -26.97
CA ASP A 308 -7.96 -20.52 -28.15
C ASP A 308 -6.48 -20.51 -28.61
N GLY A 309 -5.65 -21.40 -28.05
CA GLY A 309 -4.23 -21.55 -28.37
C GLY A 309 -3.32 -21.87 -27.18
N SER A 310 -3.85 -21.93 -25.96
CA SER A 310 -3.11 -22.38 -24.77
C SER A 310 -2.95 -23.91 -24.79
N PRO A 311 -1.79 -24.46 -24.38
CA PRO A 311 -1.61 -25.90 -24.24
C PRO A 311 -2.39 -26.44 -23.04
N GLY A 312 -3.36 -27.34 -23.27
CA GLY A 312 -4.10 -28.04 -22.21
C GLY A 312 -3.34 -29.22 -21.57
N ASP A 313 -3.94 -29.79 -20.53
CA ASP A 313 -3.53 -31.02 -19.86
C ASP A 313 -4.00 -32.29 -20.61
N TRP A 314 -5.07 -32.19 -21.41
CA TRP A 314 -5.61 -33.29 -22.22
C TRP A 314 -5.18 -33.22 -23.69
N SER A 315 -5.37 -34.32 -24.43
CA SER A 315 -4.85 -34.43 -25.79
C SER A 315 -5.67 -33.68 -26.85
N TRP A 316 -6.82 -33.12 -26.48
CA TRP A 316 -7.80 -32.57 -27.42
C TRP A 316 -8.44 -31.27 -26.89
N ASP A 317 -7.87 -30.13 -27.23
CA ASP A 317 -8.49 -28.85 -26.88
C ASP A 317 -9.58 -28.46 -27.89
N TYR A 318 -10.81 -28.20 -27.42
CA TYR A 318 -11.88 -27.74 -28.30
C TYR A 318 -11.85 -26.22 -28.51
N PRO A 319 -12.22 -25.72 -29.70
CA PRO A 319 -12.36 -24.28 -29.92
C PRO A 319 -13.40 -23.66 -28.99
N VAL A 320 -13.11 -22.46 -28.48
CA VAL A 320 -14.04 -21.69 -27.65
C VAL A 320 -15.34 -21.40 -28.43
N PRO A 321 -16.54 -21.61 -27.85
CA PRO A 321 -17.80 -21.31 -28.51
C PRO A 321 -17.88 -19.88 -29.04
N GLY A 322 -18.30 -19.73 -30.30
CA GLY A 322 -18.30 -18.44 -31.00
C GLY A 322 -16.95 -18.02 -31.58
N GLY A 323 -15.90 -18.83 -31.41
CA GLY A 323 -14.55 -18.58 -31.94
C GLY A 323 -13.85 -17.40 -31.27
N ALA A 324 -14.16 -17.14 -29.99
CA ALA A 324 -13.49 -16.10 -29.22
C ALA A 324 -11.99 -16.40 -29.09
N THR A 325 -11.16 -15.37 -29.25
CA THR A 325 -9.71 -15.45 -29.08
C THR A 325 -9.19 -14.22 -28.32
N GLY A 326 -8.11 -14.38 -27.56
CA GLY A 326 -7.42 -13.28 -26.90
C GLY A 326 -8.09 -12.80 -25.61
N LEU A 327 -9.23 -12.10 -25.71
CA LEU A 327 -9.94 -11.55 -24.55
C LEU A 327 -11.33 -12.17 -24.45
N TRP A 328 -11.54 -13.06 -23.49
CA TRP A 328 -12.85 -13.68 -23.29
C TRP A 328 -13.05 -14.21 -21.88
N GLY A 329 -14.31 -14.25 -21.46
CA GLY A 329 -14.78 -14.87 -20.24
C GLY A 329 -15.75 -16.00 -20.54
N LEU A 330 -15.89 -16.94 -19.62
CA LEU A 330 -16.80 -18.08 -19.77
C LEU A 330 -17.51 -18.37 -18.46
N VAL A 331 -18.80 -18.70 -18.55
CA VAL A 331 -19.59 -19.29 -17.48
C VAL A 331 -20.17 -20.61 -17.98
N ALA A 332 -19.71 -21.72 -17.41
CA ALA A 332 -20.20 -23.06 -17.67
C ALA A 332 -21.03 -23.57 -16.49
N ARG A 333 -22.19 -24.16 -16.75
CA ARG A 333 -23.11 -24.70 -15.74
C ARG A 333 -23.57 -26.09 -16.13
N GLY A 334 -23.61 -27.00 -15.17
CA GLY A 334 -24.09 -28.36 -15.40
C GLY A 334 -24.43 -29.07 -14.09
N LYS A 335 -24.66 -30.38 -14.20
CA LYS A 335 -24.93 -31.24 -13.04
C LYS A 335 -23.90 -32.35 -12.94
N LEU A 336 -23.38 -32.55 -11.74
CA LEU A 336 -22.61 -33.74 -11.36
C LEU A 336 -23.57 -34.84 -10.92
N ASN A 337 -23.33 -36.07 -11.36
CA ASN A 337 -23.94 -37.28 -10.80
C ASN A 337 -22.93 -38.01 -9.92
N VAL A 338 -23.13 -37.90 -8.61
CA VAL A 338 -22.30 -38.54 -7.58
C VAL A 338 -22.90 -39.90 -7.27
N LYS A 339 -22.24 -40.98 -7.70
CA LYS A 339 -22.72 -42.37 -7.58
C LYS A 339 -22.67 -42.89 -6.13
N ALA A 340 -21.75 -42.37 -5.32
CA ALA A 340 -21.56 -42.76 -3.93
C ALA A 340 -21.20 -41.55 -3.06
N ALA A 341 -21.63 -41.56 -1.79
CA ALA A 341 -21.19 -40.56 -0.82
C ALA A 341 -19.67 -40.67 -0.58
N GLY A 342 -19.01 -39.55 -0.38
CA GLY A 342 -17.56 -39.52 -0.23
C GLY A 342 -16.96 -38.13 -0.46
N ARG A 343 -15.64 -38.07 -0.28
CA ARG A 343 -14.82 -36.91 -0.62
C ARG A 343 -14.10 -37.18 -1.93
N TYR A 344 -14.18 -36.24 -2.88
CA TYR A 344 -13.60 -36.34 -4.22
C TYR A 344 -12.84 -35.08 -4.58
N SER A 345 -11.74 -35.24 -5.30
CA SER A 345 -10.88 -34.16 -5.77
C SER A 345 -11.29 -33.71 -7.18
N PHE A 346 -11.27 -32.40 -7.40
CA PHE A 346 -11.45 -31.74 -8.68
C PHE A 346 -10.18 -30.99 -9.04
N ALA A 347 -9.94 -30.82 -10.33
CA ALA A 347 -8.89 -29.96 -10.85
C ALA A 347 -9.43 -29.05 -11.94
N LEU A 348 -8.94 -27.82 -11.98
CA LEU A 348 -9.06 -26.93 -13.13
C LEU A 348 -7.67 -26.71 -13.72
N GLY A 349 -7.46 -27.09 -14.98
CA GLY A 349 -6.32 -26.64 -15.80
C GLY A 349 -6.73 -25.33 -16.47
N MET A 350 -5.99 -24.23 -16.25
CA MET A 350 -6.42 -22.91 -16.69
C MET A 350 -5.26 -21.98 -17.10
N ASP A 351 -5.53 -21.15 -18.10
CA ASP A 351 -4.76 -19.99 -18.54
C ASP A 351 -5.78 -18.93 -18.99
N ASP A 352 -6.15 -17.89 -18.25
CA ASP A 352 -5.48 -17.32 -17.08
C ASP A 352 -6.00 -17.82 -15.71
N GLY A 353 -7.28 -17.59 -15.43
CA GLY A 353 -7.85 -17.72 -14.07
C GLY A 353 -9.29 -18.21 -14.08
N ALA A 354 -9.68 -18.96 -13.05
CA ALA A 354 -10.96 -19.63 -12.98
C ALA A 354 -11.48 -19.86 -11.54
N ARG A 355 -12.78 -20.16 -11.45
CA ARG A 355 -13.48 -20.55 -10.23
C ARG A 355 -14.37 -21.75 -10.50
N LEU A 356 -14.28 -22.77 -9.66
CA LEU A 356 -15.25 -23.87 -9.57
C LEU A 356 -16.14 -23.67 -8.34
N ARG A 357 -17.45 -23.77 -8.54
CA ARG A 357 -18.45 -23.90 -7.47
C ARG A 357 -19.24 -25.19 -7.60
N VAL A 358 -19.56 -25.81 -6.47
CA VAL A 358 -20.46 -26.97 -6.40
C VAL A 358 -21.48 -26.74 -5.28
N ASP A 359 -22.76 -26.65 -5.65
CA ASP A 359 -23.86 -26.42 -4.72
C ASP A 359 -24.23 -27.73 -3.99
N VAL A 360 -23.48 -28.04 -2.94
CA VAL A 360 -23.64 -29.27 -2.15
C VAL A 360 -24.88 -29.19 -1.25
N ASN A 361 -25.16 -28.00 -0.71
CA ASN A 361 -26.24 -27.76 0.25
C ASN A 361 -27.61 -27.55 -0.44
N LYS A 362 -27.62 -27.35 -1.77
CA LYS A 362 -28.78 -27.14 -2.65
C LYS A 362 -29.52 -25.83 -2.37
N ASN A 363 -28.81 -24.78 -1.97
CA ASN A 363 -29.38 -23.45 -1.71
C ASN A 363 -29.17 -22.45 -2.85
N GLY A 364 -28.56 -22.88 -3.97
CA GLY A 364 -28.11 -22.02 -5.06
C GLY A 364 -26.72 -21.44 -4.80
N PHE A 365 -25.98 -21.09 -5.85
CA PHE A 365 -24.57 -20.71 -5.71
C PHE A 365 -24.34 -19.49 -4.81
N GLY A 366 -23.53 -19.68 -3.77
CA GLY A 366 -22.99 -18.64 -2.89
C GLY A 366 -21.46 -18.75 -2.72
N PRO A 367 -20.83 -17.80 -1.99
CA PRO A 367 -19.39 -17.87 -1.68
C PRO A 367 -18.97 -19.14 -0.94
N GLU A 368 -19.89 -19.78 -0.19
CA GLU A 368 -19.67 -21.04 0.50
C GLU A 368 -19.46 -22.24 -0.43
N ASP A 369 -19.88 -22.14 -1.69
CA ASP A 369 -19.79 -23.23 -2.67
C ASP A 369 -18.47 -23.22 -3.45
N ASN A 370 -17.60 -22.22 -3.20
CA ASN A 370 -16.28 -22.13 -3.84
C ASN A 370 -15.42 -23.35 -3.50
N VAL A 371 -15.05 -24.12 -4.52
CA VAL A 371 -14.15 -25.28 -4.41
C VAL A 371 -12.73 -24.91 -4.83
N ILE A 372 -12.61 -24.20 -5.95
CA ILE A 372 -11.35 -23.68 -6.50
C ILE A 372 -11.59 -22.22 -6.85
N VAL A 373 -10.66 -21.34 -6.46
CA VAL A 373 -10.66 -19.92 -6.83
C VAL A 373 -9.23 -19.52 -7.17
N GLU A 374 -9.03 -19.10 -8.40
CA GLU A 374 -7.80 -18.48 -8.88
C GLU A 374 -8.20 -17.24 -9.69
N ASP A 375 -8.19 -16.08 -9.03
CA ASP A 375 -8.50 -14.79 -9.65
C ASP A 375 -7.21 -14.04 -10.01
N ALA A 376 -6.39 -14.65 -10.88
CA ALA A 376 -5.08 -14.14 -11.25
C ALA A 376 -4.70 -14.49 -12.69
N THR A 377 -4.01 -13.58 -13.36
CA THR A 377 -3.39 -13.82 -14.68
C THR A 377 -2.14 -14.68 -14.59
N GLY A 378 -1.86 -15.46 -15.62
CA GLY A 378 -0.64 -16.24 -15.79
C GLY A 378 -0.85 -17.43 -16.71
N GLY A 379 0.25 -18.04 -17.14
CA GLY A 379 0.21 -19.19 -18.04
C GLY A 379 -0.48 -20.43 -17.46
N HIS A 380 -0.73 -21.41 -18.34
CA HIS A 380 -1.42 -22.68 -18.03
C HIS A 380 -0.92 -23.36 -16.75
N ARG A 381 -1.86 -23.60 -15.82
CA ARG A 381 -1.59 -24.24 -14.54
C ARG A 381 -2.82 -24.94 -13.97
N ALA A 382 -2.57 -26.00 -13.21
CA ALA A 382 -3.60 -26.70 -12.48
C ALA A 382 -3.85 -26.10 -11.08
N ARG A 383 -5.12 -26.07 -10.66
CA ARG A 383 -5.56 -25.87 -9.27
C ARG A 383 -6.49 -26.97 -8.85
N TYR A 384 -6.43 -27.36 -7.58
CA TYR A 384 -7.12 -28.53 -7.05
C TYR A 384 -8.04 -28.13 -5.90
N GLY A 385 -9.12 -28.88 -5.71
CA GLY A 385 -10.03 -28.70 -4.57
C GLY A 385 -10.87 -29.93 -4.31
N ASP A 386 -11.24 -30.14 -3.06
CA ASP A 386 -12.05 -31.30 -2.66
C ASP A 386 -13.49 -30.92 -2.35
N VAL A 387 -14.42 -31.80 -2.71
CA VAL A 387 -15.83 -31.68 -2.31
C VAL A 387 -16.24 -32.93 -1.54
N THR A 388 -16.92 -32.74 -0.41
CA THR A 388 -17.52 -33.83 0.37
C THR A 388 -19.01 -33.90 0.11
N PHE A 389 -19.47 -35.02 -0.44
CA PHE A 389 -20.88 -35.31 -0.66
C PHE A 389 -21.37 -36.28 0.41
N ALA A 390 -22.31 -35.82 1.24
CA ALA A 390 -22.90 -36.65 2.29
C ALA A 390 -23.77 -37.80 1.74
N THR A 391 -24.29 -37.65 0.52
CA THR A 391 -25.17 -38.61 -0.14
C THR A 391 -24.83 -38.74 -1.62
N ALA A 392 -25.14 -39.88 -2.22
CA ALA A 392 -25.20 -39.98 -3.68
C ALA A 392 -26.32 -39.09 -4.23
N GLY A 393 -26.16 -38.57 -5.45
CA GLY A 393 -27.19 -37.78 -6.12
C GLY A 393 -26.67 -36.75 -7.12
N LEU A 394 -27.60 -35.90 -7.57
CA LEU A 394 -27.31 -34.80 -8.47
C LEU A 394 -26.95 -33.53 -7.68
N TYR A 395 -25.92 -32.84 -8.15
CA TYR A 395 -25.40 -31.58 -7.60
C TYR A 395 -25.12 -30.60 -8.73
N ASP A 396 -25.48 -29.33 -8.55
CA ASP A 396 -25.20 -28.29 -9.54
C ASP A 396 -23.75 -27.82 -9.42
N PHE A 397 -23.12 -27.54 -10.56
CA PHE A 397 -21.79 -26.92 -10.59
C PHE A 397 -21.76 -25.71 -11.54
N GLU A 398 -20.86 -24.78 -11.25
CA GLU A 398 -20.53 -23.63 -12.08
C GLU A 398 -19.00 -23.54 -12.22
N VAL A 399 -18.52 -23.39 -13.45
CA VAL A 399 -17.15 -22.93 -13.71
C VAL A 399 -17.21 -21.53 -14.32
N THR A 400 -16.51 -20.58 -13.72
CA THR A 400 -16.30 -19.24 -14.28
C THR A 400 -14.82 -19.10 -14.64
N PHE A 401 -14.51 -18.54 -15.80
CA PHE A 401 -13.15 -18.43 -16.33
C PHE A 401 -12.94 -17.10 -17.05
N PHE A 402 -11.72 -16.54 -17.02
CA PHE A 402 -11.30 -15.43 -17.87
C PHE A 402 -9.95 -15.67 -18.53
N ASN A 403 -9.79 -15.08 -19.72
CA ASN A 403 -8.53 -14.86 -20.43
C ASN A 403 -8.35 -13.35 -20.63
N ALA A 404 -7.31 -12.79 -20.00
CA ALA A 404 -6.98 -11.38 -19.96
C ALA A 404 -6.08 -10.93 -21.12
N GLY A 405 -5.63 -11.87 -21.96
CA GLY A 405 -4.88 -11.60 -23.18
C GLY A 405 -3.96 -12.76 -23.57
N GLY A 406 -3.48 -12.76 -24.81
CA GLY A 406 -2.65 -13.87 -25.29
C GLY A 406 -3.50 -15.11 -25.61
N ALA A 407 -2.99 -16.28 -25.27
CA ALA A 407 -3.70 -17.54 -25.47
C ALA A 407 -4.23 -18.04 -24.13
N GLY A 408 -5.46 -18.56 -24.11
CA GLY A 408 -6.13 -19.04 -22.92
C GLY A 408 -6.80 -20.40 -23.12
N GLY A 409 -7.04 -21.08 -22.00
CA GLY A 409 -7.66 -22.39 -21.97
C GLY A 409 -8.24 -22.74 -20.60
N ILE A 410 -9.25 -23.62 -20.59
CA ILE A 410 -9.91 -24.12 -19.38
C ILE A 410 -10.33 -25.57 -19.55
N GLU A 411 -9.93 -26.40 -18.58
CA GLU A 411 -10.27 -27.81 -18.50
C GLU A 411 -10.74 -28.13 -17.08
N MET A 412 -11.78 -28.94 -16.94
CA MET A 412 -12.21 -29.44 -15.62
C MET A 412 -12.04 -30.94 -15.54
N SER A 413 -11.31 -31.39 -14.53
CA SER A 413 -11.03 -32.80 -14.29
C SER A 413 -11.52 -33.26 -12.92
N VAL A 414 -11.80 -34.55 -12.80
CA VAL A 414 -12.23 -35.21 -11.57
C VAL A 414 -11.28 -36.37 -11.29
N SER A 415 -10.83 -36.52 -10.03
CA SER A 415 -9.99 -37.65 -9.66
C SER A 415 -10.82 -38.93 -9.59
N THR A 416 -10.26 -40.00 -10.15
CA THR A 416 -10.77 -41.38 -10.04
C THR A 416 -10.45 -42.00 -8.68
N GLN A 417 -9.57 -41.37 -7.88
CA GLN A 417 -9.24 -41.82 -6.53
C GLN A 417 -10.35 -41.45 -5.54
N ALA A 418 -10.59 -42.34 -4.58
CA ALA A 418 -11.51 -42.07 -3.48
C ALA A 418 -10.79 -41.42 -2.29
N GLY A 419 -11.47 -40.54 -1.56
CA GLY A 419 -10.99 -39.99 -0.28
C GLY A 419 -10.55 -38.53 -0.33
N GLY A 420 -10.48 -37.92 -1.51
CA GLY A 420 -10.00 -36.55 -1.71
C GLY A 420 -8.48 -36.42 -1.55
N GLY A 421 -7.98 -35.20 -1.73
CA GLY A 421 -6.57 -34.86 -1.55
C GLY A 421 -5.65 -35.33 -2.68
N ASP A 422 -6.22 -35.68 -3.83
CA ASP A 422 -5.42 -35.93 -5.04
C ASP A 422 -4.95 -34.57 -5.60
N THR A 423 -3.64 -34.41 -5.69
CA THR A 423 -2.97 -33.24 -6.29
C THR A 423 -1.86 -33.69 -7.25
N SER A 424 -1.91 -34.94 -7.74
CA SER A 424 -0.97 -35.37 -8.78
C SER A 424 -1.21 -34.57 -10.05
N ALA A 425 -0.23 -34.54 -10.96
CA ALA A 425 -0.43 -33.99 -12.30
C ALA A 425 -1.70 -34.57 -12.96
N ILE A 426 -2.46 -33.74 -13.69
CA ILE A 426 -3.73 -34.15 -14.32
C ILE A 426 -3.51 -35.31 -15.29
N ASN A 427 -2.39 -35.32 -16.01
CA ASN A 427 -2.01 -36.40 -16.91
C ASN A 427 -1.40 -37.65 -16.24
N SER A 428 -1.46 -37.79 -14.91
CA SER A 428 -0.91 -38.94 -14.18
C SER A 428 -1.65 -40.26 -14.44
N GLY A 429 -2.87 -40.18 -14.98
CA GLY A 429 -3.81 -41.29 -15.09
C GLY A 429 -4.71 -41.51 -13.86
N SER A 430 -4.58 -40.69 -12.80
CA SER A 430 -5.54 -40.68 -11.68
C SER A 430 -6.71 -39.75 -11.90
N TRP A 431 -6.69 -38.92 -12.94
CA TRP A 431 -7.75 -37.97 -13.30
C TRP A 431 -8.49 -38.40 -14.56
N GLU A 432 -9.72 -37.92 -14.71
CA GLU A 432 -10.48 -37.98 -15.95
C GLU A 432 -11.09 -36.59 -16.24
N LEU A 433 -11.22 -36.24 -17.52
CA LEU A 433 -11.89 -35.01 -17.94
C LEU A 433 -13.39 -35.10 -17.59
N LEU A 434 -13.96 -34.02 -17.05
CA LEU A 434 -15.39 -33.99 -16.72
C LEU A 434 -16.22 -34.11 -18.01
N GLY A 435 -16.91 -35.24 -18.13
CA GLY A 435 -17.59 -35.68 -19.36
C GLY A 435 -17.29 -37.15 -19.67
N GLN A 436 -16.12 -37.61 -19.22
CA GLN A 436 -15.79 -39.03 -19.13
C GLN A 436 -16.57 -39.67 -17.97
N ASN A 437 -17.02 -40.92 -18.15
CA ASN A 437 -18.07 -41.54 -17.31
C ASN A 437 -17.56 -42.68 -16.41
N THR A 438 -16.25 -42.77 -16.15
CA THR A 438 -15.64 -43.95 -15.54
C THR A 438 -15.58 -43.89 -14.00
N GLY A 439 -15.48 -42.70 -13.42
CA GLY A 439 -15.36 -42.48 -11.98
C GLY A 439 -16.68 -42.47 -11.20
N ASN A 440 -16.58 -42.11 -9.91
CA ASN A 440 -17.71 -42.01 -8.98
C ASN A 440 -18.47 -40.70 -9.08
N VAL A 441 -17.85 -39.67 -9.65
CA VAL A 441 -18.48 -38.38 -9.93
C VAL A 441 -18.36 -38.17 -11.43
N VAL A 442 -19.49 -38.10 -12.11
CA VAL A 442 -19.54 -37.98 -13.58
C VAL A 442 -20.47 -36.85 -13.99
N LEU A 443 -20.37 -36.38 -15.23
CA LEU A 443 -21.32 -35.41 -15.77
C LEU A 443 -22.72 -36.04 -15.90
N SER A 444 -23.76 -35.26 -15.58
CA SER A 444 -25.15 -35.61 -15.83
C SER A 444 -25.73 -34.69 -16.91
N GLY A 445 -26.05 -35.27 -18.06
CA GLY A 445 -26.56 -34.50 -19.20
C GLY A 445 -25.45 -33.75 -19.92
N SER A 446 -25.63 -32.44 -20.09
CA SER A 446 -24.71 -31.57 -20.81
C SER A 446 -24.35 -30.34 -19.98
N ILE A 447 -23.30 -29.65 -20.39
CA ILE A 447 -22.82 -28.41 -19.81
C ILE A 447 -23.33 -27.26 -20.68
N ALA A 448 -24.12 -26.35 -20.10
CA ALA A 448 -24.48 -25.10 -20.75
C ALA A 448 -23.30 -24.13 -20.60
N VAL A 449 -22.83 -23.56 -21.72
CA VAL A 449 -21.66 -22.69 -21.74
C VAL A 449 -22.04 -21.36 -22.34
N ASP A 450 -21.76 -20.29 -21.60
CA ASP A 450 -21.89 -18.91 -22.06
C ASP A 450 -20.51 -18.28 -22.14
N VAL A 451 -20.09 -17.90 -23.35
CA VAL A 451 -18.84 -17.18 -23.63
C VAL A 451 -19.15 -15.69 -23.80
N TYR A 452 -18.32 -14.85 -23.20
CA TYR A 452 -18.44 -13.39 -23.23
C TYR A 452 -17.17 -12.79 -23.81
N VAL A 453 -17.30 -11.95 -24.83
CA VAL A 453 -16.20 -11.11 -25.34
C VAL A 453 -16.50 -9.67 -24.94
N PRO A 454 -15.61 -8.98 -24.20
CA PRO A 454 -15.85 -7.61 -23.79
C PRO A 454 -15.93 -6.69 -25.02
N THR A 455 -16.90 -5.78 -25.02
CA THR A 455 -17.10 -4.79 -26.10
C THR A 455 -17.44 -3.43 -25.50
N GLY A 456 -17.43 -2.38 -26.33
CA GLY A 456 -17.75 -1.02 -25.90
C GLY A 456 -16.70 -0.02 -26.36
N PRO A 457 -16.90 1.28 -26.05
CA PRO A 457 -15.85 2.28 -26.23
C PRO A 457 -14.70 2.02 -25.26
N ASP A 458 -13.50 2.48 -25.63
CA ASP A 458 -12.38 2.53 -24.70
C ASP A 458 -12.75 3.37 -23.46
N GLU A 459 -12.31 2.93 -22.29
CA GLU A 459 -12.30 3.76 -21.09
C GLU A 459 -11.19 4.82 -21.23
N GLU A 460 -11.55 6.10 -21.07
CA GLU A 460 -10.59 7.20 -21.08
C GLU A 460 -10.20 7.55 -19.63
N VAL A 461 -8.93 7.30 -19.29
CA VAL A 461 -8.34 7.66 -18.00
C VAL A 461 -7.39 8.84 -18.20
N THR A 462 -7.57 9.91 -17.43
CA THR A 462 -6.60 11.02 -17.42
C THR A 462 -5.44 10.66 -16.50
N VAL A 463 -4.23 10.61 -17.04
CA VAL A 463 -3.01 10.34 -16.26
C VAL A 463 -2.04 11.53 -16.33
N PRO A 464 -1.21 11.76 -15.30
CA PRO A 464 -0.16 12.78 -15.36
C PRO A 464 0.82 12.48 -16.50
N LEU A 465 1.14 13.50 -17.31
CA LEU A 465 2.19 13.45 -18.33
C LEU A 465 3.48 14.07 -17.79
N LEU A 466 3.37 15.20 -17.09
CA LEU A 466 4.50 15.91 -16.51
C LEU A 466 4.15 16.50 -15.14
N VAL A 467 4.95 16.17 -14.15
CA VAL A 467 4.86 16.70 -12.78
C VAL A 467 6.20 17.33 -12.39
N LEU A 468 6.16 18.48 -11.72
CA LEU A 468 7.35 19.20 -11.26
C LEU A 468 7.37 19.34 -9.74
N LEU A 469 8.56 19.18 -9.16
CA LEU A 469 8.86 19.53 -7.77
C LEU A 469 9.90 20.64 -7.76
N ASN A 470 9.58 21.73 -7.06
CA ASN A 470 10.49 22.87 -6.90
C ASN A 470 11.84 22.45 -6.28
N GLY A 471 12.86 23.28 -6.43
CA GLY A 471 14.14 23.10 -5.75
C GLY A 471 14.15 23.67 -4.32
N PRO A 472 15.28 23.54 -3.61
CA PRO A 472 15.41 24.00 -2.22
C PRO A 472 15.42 25.53 -2.08
N THR A 473 15.70 26.24 -3.18
CA THR A 473 15.81 27.70 -3.26
C THR A 473 14.66 28.37 -3.99
N ASP A 474 13.72 27.58 -4.52
CA ASP A 474 12.52 28.08 -5.17
C ASP A 474 11.47 28.51 -4.12
N THR A 475 10.43 29.23 -4.56
CA THR A 475 9.32 29.67 -3.71
C THR A 475 7.99 29.19 -4.30
N PRO A 476 7.24 28.30 -3.61
CA PRO A 476 7.62 27.59 -2.38
C PRO A 476 8.78 26.62 -2.59
N ARG A 477 9.46 26.23 -1.50
CA ARG A 477 10.51 25.20 -1.56
C ARG A 477 9.93 23.85 -1.98
N GLY A 478 10.73 23.02 -2.63
CA GLY A 478 10.34 21.66 -2.99
C GLY A 478 10.08 20.75 -1.80
N SER A 479 9.09 19.88 -1.92
CA SER A 479 8.84 18.78 -1.00
C SER A 479 9.31 17.47 -1.62
N VAL A 480 9.76 16.53 -0.78
CA VAL A 480 10.14 15.18 -1.19
C VAL A 480 9.00 14.21 -0.90
N PHE A 481 8.91 13.13 -1.69
CA PHE A 481 7.98 12.05 -1.40
C PHE A 481 8.33 11.38 -0.08
N GLY A 482 7.31 11.11 0.74
CA GLY A 482 7.42 10.42 2.03
C GLY A 482 8.37 11.02 3.08
N GLY A 483 8.84 12.26 2.89
CA GLY A 483 10.01 12.76 3.61
C GLY A 483 9.87 14.05 4.42
N GLY A 484 10.95 14.38 5.10
CA GLY A 484 11.02 15.31 6.23
C GLY A 484 11.68 14.65 7.46
N PRO A 485 12.12 15.45 8.43
CA PRO A 485 12.58 14.92 9.71
C PRO A 485 11.38 14.36 10.50
N PHE A 486 11.63 13.35 11.33
CA PHE A 486 10.65 12.95 12.31
C PHE A 486 10.37 14.08 13.30
N SER A 487 9.15 14.12 13.81
CA SER A 487 8.71 15.12 14.79
C SER A 487 7.75 14.52 15.83
N ALA A 488 7.35 15.32 16.82
CA ALA A 488 6.48 14.90 17.92
C ALA A 488 7.04 13.81 18.87
N PHE A 489 8.34 13.48 18.79
CA PHE A 489 9.01 12.65 19.80
C PHE A 489 9.27 13.46 21.09
N GLU A 490 9.48 12.76 22.22
CA GLU A 490 9.67 13.39 23.51
C GLU A 490 11.16 13.67 23.79
N GLY A 491 11.46 14.88 24.29
CA GLY A 491 12.83 15.24 24.64
C GLY A 491 13.75 15.45 23.42
N THR A 492 14.87 14.75 23.39
CA THR A 492 15.99 14.94 22.45
C THR A 492 16.43 13.65 21.76
N GLY A 493 16.09 12.49 22.33
CA GLY A 493 16.50 11.18 21.87
C GLY A 493 15.29 10.31 21.50
N PHE A 494 15.43 9.51 20.44
CA PHE A 494 14.55 8.40 20.13
C PHE A 494 15.37 7.30 19.45
N PHE A 495 14.82 6.10 19.30
CA PHE A 495 15.48 4.99 18.61
C PHE A 495 14.87 4.77 17.23
N ALA A 496 15.69 4.46 16.23
CA ALA A 496 15.21 4.23 14.87
C ALA A 496 16.09 3.25 14.08
N GLY A 497 15.55 2.78 12.96
CA GLY A 497 16.18 1.83 12.07
C GLY A 497 15.93 2.09 10.60
N ALA A 498 16.96 1.91 9.77
CA ALA A 498 16.89 2.01 8.31
C ALA A 498 17.80 0.97 7.65
N ALA A 499 17.37 0.40 6.51
CA ALA A 499 18.12 -0.61 5.74
C ALA A 499 18.68 -1.76 6.60
N LEU A 500 17.87 -2.27 7.53
CA LEU A 500 18.32 -3.20 8.56
C LEU A 500 18.87 -4.52 8.01
N ASN A 501 18.46 -4.91 6.80
CA ASN A 501 18.95 -6.11 6.12
C ASN A 501 20.26 -5.91 5.32
N LYS A 502 20.79 -4.68 5.21
CA LYS A 502 21.96 -4.38 4.36
C LYS A 502 23.31 -4.54 5.06
N TRP A 503 23.36 -5.00 6.31
CA TRP A 503 24.63 -5.17 7.02
C TRP A 503 25.31 -6.50 6.70
N ASN A 504 26.54 -6.45 6.18
CA ASN A 504 27.29 -7.64 5.73
C ASN A 504 28.05 -8.40 6.84
N PRO A 505 28.79 -7.74 7.77
CA PRO A 505 29.43 -8.46 8.87
C PRO A 505 28.48 -9.23 9.80
N GLU A 506 27.20 -8.85 9.84
CA GLU A 506 26.16 -9.52 10.62
C GLU A 506 24.84 -9.53 9.82
N PRO A 507 24.68 -10.51 8.90
CA PRO A 507 23.48 -10.65 8.10
C PRO A 507 22.25 -10.82 8.99
N ILE A 508 21.16 -10.13 8.65
CA ILE A 508 19.96 -10.15 9.48
C ILE A 508 19.36 -11.57 9.62
N GLY A 509 19.58 -12.45 8.64
CA GLY A 509 19.18 -13.85 8.70
C GLY A 509 19.84 -14.63 9.85
N ASP A 510 21.09 -14.30 10.18
CA ASP A 510 21.82 -14.91 11.31
C ASP A 510 21.28 -14.43 12.67
N LEU A 511 20.53 -13.33 12.67
CA LEU A 511 19.82 -12.77 13.83
C LEU A 511 18.36 -13.21 13.92
N GLY A 512 17.94 -14.20 13.11
CA GLY A 512 16.55 -14.66 13.05
C GLY A 512 15.64 -13.78 12.18
N GLY A 513 16.22 -12.92 11.35
CA GLY A 513 15.50 -12.07 10.40
C GLY A 513 15.11 -10.69 10.93
N TYR A 514 15.62 -10.27 12.09
CA TYR A 514 15.32 -8.97 12.69
C TYR A 514 16.47 -8.43 13.58
N ARG A 515 16.40 -7.15 13.90
CA ARG A 515 17.22 -6.48 14.93
C ARG A 515 16.35 -6.10 16.11
N THR A 516 16.91 -5.99 17.31
CA THR A 516 16.09 -5.77 18.51
C THR A 516 16.61 -4.73 19.49
N VAL A 517 15.67 -4.11 20.19
CA VAL A 517 15.89 -3.42 21.46
C VAL A 517 15.00 -4.08 22.51
N ARG A 518 15.63 -4.64 23.53
CA ARG A 518 14.93 -5.39 24.59
C ARG A 518 15.10 -4.69 25.92
N LEU A 519 13.99 -4.28 26.53
CA LEU A 519 13.99 -3.63 27.84
C LEU A 519 14.34 -4.63 28.95
N ARG A 520 14.88 -4.12 30.06
CA ARG A 520 15.09 -4.94 31.27
C ARG A 520 13.75 -5.46 31.82
N PRO A 521 13.75 -6.59 32.56
CA PRO A 521 12.54 -7.10 33.18
C PRO A 521 11.89 -6.12 34.16
N VAL A 522 10.56 -6.05 34.16
CA VAL A 522 9.74 -5.26 35.08
C VAL A 522 8.85 -6.19 35.87
N ASN A 523 8.88 -6.08 37.19
CA ASN A 523 7.99 -6.83 38.05
C ASN A 523 6.57 -6.25 37.97
N VAL A 524 5.65 -7.02 37.40
CA VAL A 524 4.22 -6.68 37.26
C VAL A 524 3.34 -7.68 38.02
N ALA A 525 3.92 -8.51 38.88
CA ALA A 525 3.18 -9.54 39.62
C ALA A 525 2.08 -8.91 40.50
N GLY A 526 0.86 -9.44 40.35
CA GLY A 526 -0.32 -8.95 41.09
C GLY A 526 -0.85 -7.59 40.62
N LYS A 527 -0.31 -7.02 39.55
CA LYS A 527 -0.84 -5.81 38.92
C LYS A 527 -2.00 -6.16 37.99
N GLU A 528 -3.03 -5.33 37.98
CA GLU A 528 -4.18 -5.45 37.07
C GLU A 528 -4.06 -4.46 35.91
N ASN A 529 -4.65 -4.81 34.77
CA ASN A 529 -4.74 -3.94 33.58
C ASN A 529 -3.37 -3.35 33.19
N VAL A 530 -2.39 -4.24 33.05
CA VAL A 530 -1.04 -3.87 32.62
C VAL A 530 -1.08 -3.54 31.13
N LYS A 531 -0.58 -2.35 30.77
CA LYS A 531 -0.56 -1.87 29.39
C LYS A 531 0.85 -1.45 28.99
N VAL A 532 1.15 -1.60 27.71
CA VAL A 532 2.36 -1.09 27.06
C VAL A 532 1.95 0.01 26.10
N THR A 533 2.49 1.21 26.29
CA THR A 533 2.35 2.31 25.34
C THR A 533 3.70 2.58 24.70
N VAL A 534 3.74 2.71 23.37
CA VAL A 534 4.94 3.05 22.60
C VAL A 534 4.62 4.23 21.70
N ALA A 535 5.47 5.25 21.69
CA ALA A 535 5.40 6.28 20.68
C ALA A 535 6.06 5.75 19.40
N LEU A 536 5.34 5.69 18.30
CA LEU A 536 5.79 5.07 17.05
C LEU A 536 5.70 6.04 15.88
N ALA A 537 6.66 5.94 14.96
CA ALA A 537 6.68 6.69 13.71
C ALA A 537 7.30 5.82 12.60
N ALA A 538 7.01 6.14 11.35
CA ALA A 538 7.67 5.54 10.19
C ALA A 538 7.70 6.52 9.01
N THR A 539 8.62 6.34 8.07
CA THR A 539 8.51 7.04 6.79
C THR A 539 7.27 6.59 6.03
N PHE A 540 6.91 7.31 4.97
CA PHE A 540 5.78 6.94 4.12
C PHE A 540 6.31 6.55 2.73
N LEU A 541 7.14 5.51 2.70
CA LEU A 541 7.95 5.12 1.53
C LEU A 541 8.03 3.60 1.43
N ASP A 542 7.70 3.11 0.24
CA ASP A 542 7.76 1.76 -0.34
C ASP A 542 7.75 0.49 0.55
N PHE A 543 7.30 0.55 1.80
CA PHE A 543 7.35 -0.60 2.69
C PHE A 543 6.74 -1.84 2.06
N GLU A 544 7.47 -2.95 2.15
CA GLU A 544 7.07 -4.26 1.69
C GLU A 544 6.45 -5.06 2.84
N THR A 545 5.77 -6.15 2.51
CA THR A 545 5.22 -7.07 3.53
C THR A 545 6.32 -7.79 4.32
N SER A 546 7.56 -7.76 3.81
CA SER A 546 8.77 -8.20 4.51
C SER A 546 9.28 -7.20 5.54
N ASP A 547 8.93 -5.92 5.44
CA ASP A 547 9.34 -4.91 6.41
C ASP A 547 8.38 -4.91 7.59
N PHE A 548 8.93 -4.83 8.79
CA PHE A 548 8.09 -4.82 9.98
C PHE A 548 8.73 -4.19 11.20
N LEU A 549 7.85 -3.82 12.13
CA LEU A 549 8.16 -3.53 13.52
C LEU A 549 7.17 -4.33 14.39
N ASP A 550 7.69 -5.27 15.15
CA ASP A 550 6.90 -6.05 16.11
C ASP A 550 7.12 -5.50 17.52
N ILE A 551 6.04 -5.46 18.30
CA ILE A 551 6.10 -5.25 19.75
C ILE A 551 5.86 -6.61 20.42
N ILE A 552 6.90 -7.16 21.02
CA ILE A 552 6.87 -8.47 21.68
C ILE A 552 6.87 -8.31 23.19
N ALA A 553 5.98 -9.03 23.86
CA ALA A 553 5.94 -9.17 25.31
C ALA A 553 6.34 -10.59 25.72
N TYR A 554 7.14 -10.69 26.78
CA TYR A 554 7.37 -11.91 27.51
C TYR A 554 6.78 -11.79 28.92
N PRO A 555 5.52 -12.23 29.14
CA PRO A 555 4.82 -12.02 30.41
C PRO A 555 5.54 -12.63 31.63
N GLN A 556 6.30 -13.71 31.41
CA GLN A 556 7.03 -14.46 32.44
C GLN A 556 8.56 -14.36 32.27
N GLY A 557 9.03 -13.33 31.57
CA GLY A 557 10.44 -13.13 31.23
C GLY A 557 10.87 -13.94 30.00
N VAL A 558 12.08 -13.68 29.50
CA VAL A 558 12.60 -14.18 28.22
C VAL A 558 12.69 -15.71 28.09
N GLY A 559 12.63 -16.45 29.20
CA GLY A 559 12.57 -17.92 29.20
C GLY A 559 11.15 -18.49 29.10
N GLY A 560 10.12 -17.63 29.18
CA GLY A 560 8.71 -18.00 29.00
C GLY A 560 8.22 -17.84 27.57
N SER A 561 6.93 -18.07 27.36
CA SER A 561 6.29 -17.86 26.06
C SER A 561 6.30 -16.39 25.64
N GLU A 562 6.65 -16.14 24.39
CA GLU A 562 6.50 -14.82 23.76
C GLU A 562 5.05 -14.59 23.33
N VAL A 563 4.64 -13.33 23.34
CA VAL A 563 3.35 -12.85 22.85
C VAL A 563 3.59 -11.63 21.99
N ARG A 564 3.16 -11.68 20.73
CA ARG A 564 3.16 -10.50 19.86
C ARG A 564 1.98 -9.61 20.23
N LEU A 565 2.29 -8.41 20.74
CA LEU A 565 1.29 -7.41 21.07
C LEU A 565 0.83 -6.65 19.83
N ALA A 566 1.71 -6.46 18.84
CA ALA A 566 1.40 -5.79 17.59
C ALA A 566 2.44 -6.14 16.52
N ARG A 567 2.01 -6.04 15.25
CA ARG A 567 2.88 -6.05 14.08
C ARG A 567 2.52 -4.89 13.17
N PHE A 568 3.48 -4.00 12.96
CA PHE A 568 3.41 -2.98 11.93
C PHE A 568 4.09 -3.49 10.67
N SER A 569 3.44 -3.39 9.53
CA SER A 569 3.97 -3.78 8.21
C SER A 569 3.14 -3.12 7.10
N ALA A 570 3.55 -3.33 5.85
CA ALA A 570 2.69 -3.06 4.70
C ALA A 570 1.48 -4.02 4.70
N PRO A 571 0.23 -3.53 4.57
CA PRO A 571 -0.93 -4.41 4.62
C PRO A 571 -1.02 -5.36 3.41
N THR A 572 -0.50 -4.95 2.25
CA THR A 572 -0.42 -5.78 1.04
C THR A 572 0.85 -5.46 0.26
N GLY A 573 1.17 -6.25 -0.77
CA GLY A 573 2.27 -5.94 -1.68
C GLY A 573 2.03 -4.69 -2.54
N ASN A 574 0.79 -4.18 -2.62
CA ASN A 574 0.45 -2.97 -3.36
C ASN A 574 0.27 -1.75 -2.45
N ASP A 575 -0.11 -1.98 -1.19
CA ASP A 575 -0.29 -0.94 -0.19
C ASP A 575 1.01 -0.69 0.57
N LYS A 576 1.77 0.28 0.10
CA LYS A 576 3.15 0.54 0.55
C LYS A 576 3.28 1.43 1.78
N TYR A 577 2.33 1.34 2.70
CA TYR A 577 2.31 2.15 3.93
C TYR A 577 2.35 1.32 5.18
N PHE A 578 2.92 1.87 6.25
CA PHE A 578 3.17 1.13 7.48
C PHE A 578 2.01 1.25 8.48
N VAL A 579 1.39 0.12 8.86
CA VAL A 579 0.17 0.08 9.68
C VAL A 579 0.13 -1.15 10.57
N ASP A 580 -0.64 -1.12 11.66
CA ASP A 580 -0.84 -2.27 12.55
C ASP A 580 -1.77 -3.31 11.91
N ILE A 581 -1.17 -4.36 11.34
CA ILE A 581 -1.91 -5.41 10.62
C ILE A 581 -2.57 -6.43 11.55
N ASP A 582 -2.11 -6.56 12.81
CA ASP A 582 -2.72 -7.46 13.79
C ASP A 582 -4.04 -6.88 14.34
N HIS A 583 -4.27 -5.57 14.21
CA HIS A 583 -5.45 -4.86 14.73
C HIS A 583 -6.32 -4.23 13.64
N GLY A 584 -6.43 -4.90 12.49
CA GLY A 584 -7.34 -4.49 11.42
C GLY A 584 -6.89 -3.22 10.68
N ASN A 585 -5.58 -3.07 10.47
CA ASN A 585 -4.96 -1.91 9.83
C ASN A 585 -5.23 -0.59 10.58
N ALA A 586 -5.23 -0.65 11.91
CA ALA A 586 -5.30 0.52 12.77
C ALA A 586 -3.94 1.25 12.86
N HIS A 587 -3.94 2.49 13.36
CA HIS A 587 -2.70 3.21 13.71
C HIS A 587 -1.67 3.33 12.57
N ARG A 588 -2.09 3.75 11.37
CA ARG A 588 -1.14 4.03 10.27
C ARG A 588 -0.09 5.04 10.73
N LEU A 589 1.18 4.69 10.54
CA LEU A 589 2.31 5.50 10.97
C LEU A 589 2.69 6.53 9.88
N GLY A 590 3.36 7.59 10.33
CA GLY A 590 3.94 8.65 9.51
C GLY A 590 5.10 9.31 10.25
N LEU A 591 5.53 10.49 9.77
CA LEU A 591 6.70 11.19 10.31
C LEU A 591 6.47 11.83 11.70
N GLU A 592 5.22 11.87 12.16
CA GLU A 592 4.88 12.32 13.51
C GLU A 592 4.77 11.10 14.43
N PHE A 593 5.52 11.11 15.53
CA PHE A 593 5.38 10.11 16.57
C PHE A 593 3.99 10.17 17.20
N GLN A 594 3.35 9.00 17.29
CA GLN A 594 2.06 8.84 17.95
C GLN A 594 2.07 7.70 18.95
N ASP A 595 1.37 7.89 20.06
CA ASP A 595 1.24 6.86 21.09
C ASP A 595 0.26 5.77 20.66
N VAL A 596 0.71 4.53 20.74
CA VAL A 596 -0.14 3.34 20.55
C VAL A 596 -0.05 2.47 21.80
N THR A 597 -1.20 2.00 22.28
CA THR A 597 -1.31 1.29 23.57
C THR A 597 -1.91 -0.10 23.40
N TYR A 598 -1.26 -1.09 23.98
CA TYR A 598 -1.63 -2.50 23.90
C TYR A 598 -1.82 -3.10 25.30
N ASP A 599 -2.75 -4.04 25.38
CA ASP A 599 -2.98 -4.85 26.60
C ASP A 599 -1.92 -5.93 26.74
N VAL A 600 -1.35 -6.07 27.94
CA VAL A 600 -0.50 -7.20 28.28
C VAL A 600 -1.38 -8.36 28.75
N PRO A 601 -1.12 -9.61 28.33
CA PRO A 601 -1.84 -10.78 28.81
C PRO A 601 -1.92 -10.85 30.34
N ALA A 602 -3.10 -11.18 30.85
CA ALA A 602 -3.32 -11.33 32.29
C ALA A 602 -2.38 -12.38 32.90
N GLY A 603 -2.00 -12.16 34.16
CA GLY A 603 -1.11 -13.07 34.89
C GLY A 603 0.38 -12.91 34.57
N ALA A 604 0.78 -11.85 33.86
CA ALA A 604 2.18 -11.45 33.75
C ALA A 604 2.79 -11.22 35.14
N THR A 605 4.06 -11.57 35.31
CA THR A 605 4.78 -11.38 36.59
C THR A 605 6.12 -10.69 36.43
N SER A 606 6.89 -11.06 35.40
CA SER A 606 8.21 -10.51 35.09
C SER A 606 8.24 -10.09 33.63
N LEU A 607 7.54 -9.00 33.30
CA LEU A 607 7.33 -8.56 31.94
C LEU A 607 8.64 -8.05 31.32
N VAL A 608 8.96 -8.55 30.13
CA VAL A 608 10.01 -7.99 29.26
C VAL A 608 9.35 -7.56 27.96
N ILE A 609 9.66 -6.35 27.50
CA ILE A 609 9.24 -5.83 26.20
C ILE A 609 10.44 -5.83 25.26
N GLU A 610 10.23 -6.31 24.04
CA GLU A 610 11.20 -6.32 22.96
C GLU A 610 10.58 -5.71 21.71
N ILE A 611 11.26 -4.71 21.15
CA ILE A 611 10.97 -4.20 19.82
C ILE A 611 11.83 -4.97 18.84
N ARG A 612 11.22 -5.57 17.82
CA ARG A 612 11.93 -6.23 16.71
C ARG A 612 11.63 -5.47 15.43
N ALA A 613 12.65 -5.27 14.59
CA ALA A 613 12.45 -4.58 13.33
C ALA A 613 13.26 -5.19 12.19
N ALA A 614 12.70 -5.11 10.99
CA ALA A 614 13.38 -5.35 9.72
C ALA A 614 12.89 -4.31 8.72
N THR A 615 13.81 -3.62 8.05
CA THR A 615 13.54 -2.76 6.89
C THR A 615 14.60 -3.04 5.83
N THR A 616 14.31 -2.76 4.56
CA THR A 616 15.19 -3.13 3.45
C THR A 616 15.94 -1.95 2.83
N TRP A 617 15.37 -0.74 2.82
CA TRP A 617 15.98 0.44 2.21
C TRP A 617 16.32 1.56 3.21
N TRP A 618 17.24 2.46 2.80
CA TRP A 618 17.73 3.55 3.65
C TRP A 618 16.65 4.59 3.98
N ASN A 619 15.63 4.70 3.12
CA ASN A 619 14.48 5.59 3.24
C ASN A 619 13.26 4.89 3.89
N GLU A 620 13.33 3.58 4.15
CA GLU A 620 12.36 2.82 4.94
C GLU A 620 12.78 2.84 6.41
N ILE A 621 12.25 3.82 7.14
CA ILE A 621 12.68 4.12 8.48
C ILE A 621 11.53 3.85 9.44
N VAL A 622 11.81 3.07 10.47
CA VAL A 622 10.90 2.88 11.61
C VAL A 622 11.51 3.51 12.85
N GLY A 623 10.70 4.24 13.60
CA GLY A 623 11.10 4.95 14.82
C GLY A 623 10.21 4.56 15.99
N PHE A 624 10.81 4.46 17.17
CA PHE A 624 10.10 4.28 18.42
C PHE A 624 10.74 5.09 19.55
N ASP A 625 9.88 5.55 20.44
CA ASP A 625 10.23 6.38 21.58
C ASP A 625 9.28 6.10 22.76
N ASN A 626 9.64 6.60 23.93
CA ASN A 626 8.81 6.71 25.12
C ASN A 626 8.02 5.44 25.47
N ILE A 627 8.71 4.30 25.54
CA ILE A 627 8.08 3.03 25.90
C ILE A 627 7.67 3.08 27.38
N ARG A 628 6.37 2.99 27.64
CA ARG A 628 5.77 3.06 28.98
C ARG A 628 5.04 1.78 29.33
N ILE A 629 5.33 1.24 30.51
CA ILE A 629 4.56 0.15 31.11
C ILE A 629 3.76 0.75 32.24
N THR A 630 2.44 0.64 32.15
CA THR A 630 1.52 1.16 33.16
C THR A 630 0.65 0.04 33.72
N ALA A 631 0.16 0.22 34.95
CA ALA A 631 -0.82 -0.67 35.56
C ALA A 631 -1.80 0.09 36.45
N GLY A 632 -2.97 -0.49 36.71
CA GLY A 632 -3.98 0.09 37.59
C GLY A 632 -5.37 0.16 36.96
N ALA A 633 -6.35 0.58 37.76
CA ALA A 633 -7.75 0.61 37.35
C ALA A 633 -7.92 1.39 36.04
N ALA A 634 -8.61 0.81 35.06
CA ALA A 634 -8.94 1.49 33.82
C ALA A 634 -9.59 2.84 34.14
N GLN A 635 -8.92 3.95 33.81
CA GLN A 635 -9.52 5.26 33.97
C GLN A 635 -10.73 5.28 33.04
N PRO A 636 -11.97 5.43 33.54
CA PRO A 636 -13.13 5.46 32.67
C PRO A 636 -12.93 6.60 31.67
N PRO A 637 -13.24 6.38 30.38
CA PRO A 637 -13.05 7.39 29.37
C PRO A 637 -13.76 8.67 29.80
N ALA A 638 -13.00 9.74 29.96
CA ALA A 638 -13.51 11.04 30.36
C ALA A 638 -13.69 11.90 29.12
N VAL A 639 -14.80 12.63 29.06
CA VAL A 639 -14.98 13.75 28.15
C VAL A 639 -15.52 14.91 28.96
N SER A 640 -14.89 16.08 28.81
CA SER A 640 -15.37 17.33 29.36
C SER A 640 -15.53 18.33 28.24
N VAL A 641 -16.51 19.21 28.40
CA VAL A 641 -16.85 20.24 27.43
C VAL A 641 -16.71 21.61 28.09
N ALA A 642 -15.97 22.49 27.45
CA ALA A 642 -15.85 23.88 27.81
C ALA A 642 -16.22 24.77 26.61
N ARG A 643 -16.57 26.02 26.89
CA ARG A 643 -16.67 27.06 25.85
C ARG A 643 -15.45 27.96 25.93
N ASP A 644 -14.91 28.30 24.78
CA ASP A 644 -13.92 29.36 24.65
C ASP A 644 -14.36 30.33 23.56
N GLY A 645 -14.81 31.51 23.96
CA GLY A 645 -15.49 32.45 23.07
C GLY A 645 -16.75 31.83 22.41
N THR A 646 -16.76 31.76 21.08
CA THR A 646 -17.83 31.13 20.30
C THR A 646 -17.61 29.66 19.98
N ASP A 647 -16.46 29.11 20.38
CA ASP A 647 -16.05 27.75 20.06
C ASP A 647 -16.34 26.79 21.23
N VAL A 648 -16.35 25.50 20.91
CA VAL A 648 -16.48 24.41 21.88
C VAL A 648 -15.12 23.72 22.01
N VAL A 649 -14.65 23.53 23.23
CA VAL A 649 -13.40 22.80 23.53
C VAL A 649 -13.75 21.51 24.23
N LEU A 650 -13.36 20.38 23.64
CA LEU A 650 -13.52 19.04 24.21
C LEU A 650 -12.18 18.57 24.77
N THR A 651 -12.14 18.26 26.06
CA THR A 651 -10.99 17.58 26.67
C THR A 651 -11.40 16.14 26.95
N PHE A 652 -10.68 15.17 26.40
CA PHE A 652 -11.03 13.76 26.53
C PHE A 652 -9.80 12.87 26.77
N THR A 653 -10.05 11.63 27.18
CA THR A 653 -9.06 10.54 27.25
C THR A 653 -9.38 9.48 26.20
N GLY A 654 -8.37 8.84 25.61
CA GLY A 654 -8.54 7.82 24.58
C GLY A 654 -9.03 8.39 23.23
N THR A 655 -9.76 7.58 22.48
CA THR A 655 -10.34 7.93 21.17
C THR A 655 -11.64 8.71 21.33
N LEU A 656 -11.75 9.86 20.68
CA LEU A 656 -13.00 10.61 20.62
C LEU A 656 -13.90 10.03 19.52
N GLN A 657 -15.13 9.67 19.88
CA GLN A 657 -16.17 9.27 18.94
C GLN A 657 -17.26 10.32 18.88
N SER A 658 -17.95 10.40 17.74
CA SER A 658 -19.10 11.27 17.57
C SER A 658 -20.29 10.57 16.91
N ALA A 659 -21.48 11.12 17.12
CA ALA A 659 -22.72 10.59 16.57
C ALA A 659 -23.75 11.71 16.34
N PRO A 660 -24.66 11.55 15.35
CA PRO A 660 -25.77 12.49 15.14
C PRO A 660 -26.88 12.32 16.19
N ALA A 661 -26.91 11.19 16.92
CA ALA A 661 -27.85 10.91 18.00
C ALA A 661 -27.14 10.30 19.21
N VAL A 662 -27.66 10.54 20.42
CA VAL A 662 -27.09 10.02 21.67
C VAL A 662 -27.05 8.48 21.73
N THR A 663 -27.91 7.81 20.95
CA THR A 663 -27.96 6.35 20.84
C THR A 663 -27.00 5.79 19.78
N GLY A 664 -26.26 6.64 19.07
CA GLY A 664 -25.43 6.27 17.93
C GLY A 664 -26.18 6.34 16.59
N PRO A 665 -25.59 5.82 15.50
CA PRO A 665 -24.31 5.10 15.45
C PRO A 665 -23.13 6.00 15.83
N TRP A 666 -22.18 5.43 16.58
CA TRP A 666 -20.97 6.12 17.04
C TRP A 666 -19.80 5.76 16.14
N THR A 667 -19.12 6.77 15.60
CA THR A 667 -17.93 6.61 14.78
C THR A 667 -16.79 7.44 15.33
N ASP A 668 -15.55 6.99 15.15
CA ASP A 668 -14.37 7.76 15.55
C ASP A 668 -14.37 9.11 14.84
N VAL A 669 -13.94 10.16 15.55
CA VAL A 669 -13.80 11.49 14.96
C VAL A 669 -12.66 11.43 13.95
N ALA A 670 -12.95 11.81 12.70
CA ALA A 670 -11.99 11.76 11.61
C ALA A 670 -10.69 12.49 11.97
N GLY A 671 -9.56 11.87 11.62
CA GLY A 671 -8.22 12.39 11.92
C GLY A 671 -7.71 12.11 13.34
N ASN A 672 -8.45 11.31 14.13
CA ASN A 672 -8.08 10.89 15.49
C ASN A 672 -7.45 12.02 16.34
N PRO A 673 -8.22 13.11 16.58
CA PRO A 673 -7.65 14.34 17.10
C PRO A 673 -7.05 14.17 18.50
N THR A 674 -6.05 14.98 18.82
CA THR A 674 -5.49 15.06 20.17
C THR A 674 -6.38 15.90 21.09
N SER A 675 -6.33 15.61 22.39
CA SER A 675 -7.05 16.36 23.42
C SER A 675 -6.19 17.56 23.88
N PRO A 676 -6.74 18.80 23.96
CA PRO A 676 -8.13 19.17 23.72
C PRO A 676 -8.45 19.45 22.24
N LEU A 677 -9.61 18.98 21.76
CA LEU A 677 -10.14 19.32 20.44
C LEU A 677 -10.96 20.61 20.49
N ARG A 678 -10.63 21.58 19.63
CA ARG A 678 -11.43 22.80 19.44
C ARG A 678 -12.32 22.67 18.21
N ILE A 679 -13.63 22.80 18.42
CA ILE A 679 -14.64 22.86 17.37
C ILE A 679 -15.04 24.32 17.18
N THR A 680 -14.65 24.87 16.03
CA THR A 680 -14.98 26.26 15.70
C THR A 680 -16.47 26.42 15.44
N ARG A 681 -16.99 27.63 15.66
CA ARG A 681 -18.42 27.94 15.38
C ARG A 681 -18.89 27.51 13.98
N ALA A 682 -18.02 27.62 12.96
CA ALA A 682 -18.35 27.25 11.59
C ALA A 682 -18.59 25.73 11.42
N ASN A 683 -18.01 24.92 12.31
CA ASN A 683 -18.03 23.47 12.26
C ASN A 683 -19.00 22.85 13.29
N LEU A 684 -19.72 23.68 14.06
CA LEU A 684 -20.75 23.21 14.99
C LEU A 684 -22.00 22.79 14.20
N GLN A 685 -22.37 21.51 14.31
CA GLN A 685 -23.63 20.99 13.78
C GLN A 685 -24.79 21.26 14.75
N ALA A 686 -26.02 21.23 14.25
CA ALA A 686 -27.23 21.50 15.04
C ALA A 686 -27.41 20.51 16.21
N ALA A 687 -26.98 19.26 16.05
CA ALA A 687 -26.90 18.25 17.10
C ALA A 687 -25.74 17.28 16.80
N GLN A 688 -24.70 17.31 17.62
CA GLN A 688 -23.58 16.37 17.57
C GLN A 688 -23.29 15.91 19.00
N PHE A 689 -23.17 14.59 19.18
CA PHE A 689 -22.85 13.98 20.46
C PHE A 689 -21.43 13.46 20.41
N TYR A 690 -20.72 13.53 21.53
CA TYR A 690 -19.35 13.04 21.67
C TYR A 690 -19.25 12.10 22.85
N ARG A 691 -18.44 11.05 22.70
CA ARG A 691 -18.03 10.17 23.81
C ARG A 691 -16.55 9.84 23.68
N ALA A 692 -15.92 9.59 24.80
CA ALA A 692 -14.58 9.03 24.85
C ALA A 692 -14.67 7.50 24.89
N ARG A 693 -13.73 6.81 24.24
CA ARG A 693 -13.50 5.37 24.34
C ARG A 693 -12.01 5.17 24.60
N ASN A 694 -11.66 4.32 25.55
CA ASN A 694 -10.25 3.92 25.70
C ASN A 694 -9.82 2.99 24.58
#